data_AF-A0A946SPA8-F1
#
_entry.id   AF-A0A946SPA8-F1
#
_cell.length_a   1.000
_cell.length_b   1.000
_cell.length_c   1.000
_cell.angle_alpha   90.00
_cell.angle_beta   90.00
_cell.angle_gamma   90.00
#
_symmetry.space_group_name_H-M   'P 1'
#
loop_
_entity.id
_entity.type
_entity.pdbx_description
1 polymer ?
#
loop_
_entity_poly.entity_id
_entity_poly.type
_entity_poly.pdbx_seq_one_letter_code
_entity_poly.pdbx_strand_id
1 'polypeptide(L)'
;MTPSSDPNSPRPVRLGRRRRRLYTTLVALAVVGGAGLWLGIRAYRAQAPQGYVPGQDDADITSKLDLGIPAEAPDPKFTDVTEAAGLGGFSTFAGPRTSQLPEDMGGGVAWGDIDGDGDEDLLLVAAGVALTASETERPSSIVYENLGDGTFEAAAGIPGIRINGMGAAWGDHDADGDLDLVVTGYNAIRLYENERGSLGRDYSFPDSEGFWAGPAWGDYDGDGDLDLYVCGYVRYRAQEGSGPTAAEQYGTEVPYTLNPSSFAPQPNLLYRNDGAAGFVELAEELGVSNPTGRSLSALWHDFDDDGLLDLYVANDVSDNAFYHNTGAGFEDISHPAFVADYRGAMGLAAADWNDDGDDDLFITHWIAQENALYDSLLSDLGPPAEGGPAVRFMDAADMLGLGQVALQRVGWGAAFADFDHDGRQDLVVANGSTFENDAEPKGLRPQPSFLFWNRDGEAFHDITPLVPALAEAHVSRGLAVSDYDNDGDIDIAIVDLDGGVRLLRNDIEKRGNWIKLRLRATPNGRAIAGGTGASIVVRSGGVARRRSVSSGSYLSQNSLTLHIGIGAAESIDGVDVRWRAGATDTYTGLEPNATWLLVEGAATPERLAQGARATATQPPSSVSAREATTLFWQNHRAAMDATKVDGDYAAAIPLFREALRYDPDHEDALYYLGACLVAMGDTDGALASFARLVEVNPSSHRGLRRWGTLRASTAESAAHLDAAYETLARAQKVNQEETGVLLALGEVDLLRGRHGEAERRFSLVCQANERSVAGFFLRGYVAWQAGDAEAARAILQRATDARGDEKTPEGAVMEGDVLTAMHTDATPLAAFTRTWEGNRDPDAAYRPLANHLRAIATSVSTAE
;
A
#
# COMPACT_ATOMS: atom_id res chain seq x y z
N MET A 1 -92.23 51.79 76.17
CA MET A 1 -92.67 52.16 74.81
C MET A 1 -92.30 51.02 73.89
N THR A 2 -93.28 50.27 73.40
CA THR A 2 -93.13 49.49 72.15
C THR A 2 -93.03 50.49 71.00
N PRO A 3 -92.26 50.17 69.94
CA PRO A 3 -92.97 49.68 68.75
C PRO A 3 -92.20 48.68 67.86
N SER A 4 -93.00 47.93 67.10
CA SER A 4 -92.77 47.60 65.69
C SER A 4 -91.68 46.59 65.33
N SER A 5 -92.06 45.31 65.34
CA SER A 5 -91.42 44.25 64.56
C SER A 5 -91.84 44.34 63.08
N ASP A 6 -90.87 44.61 62.20
CA ASP A 6 -90.98 44.43 60.75
C ASP A 6 -90.92 42.92 60.40
N PRO A 7 -91.89 42.35 59.65
CA PRO A 7 -91.93 40.90 59.40
C PRO A 7 -91.07 40.41 58.21
N ASN A 8 -90.33 41.25 57.49
CA ASN A 8 -89.75 40.86 56.19
C ASN A 8 -88.22 40.91 56.03
N SER A 9 -87.43 40.89 57.10
CA SER A 9 -85.98 40.67 56.98
C SER A 9 -85.67 39.16 56.78
N PRO A 10 -84.97 38.73 55.71
CA PRO A 10 -84.55 37.35 55.53
C PRO A 10 -83.61 36.93 56.66
N ARG A 11 -84.04 35.93 57.44
CA ARG A 11 -83.23 35.35 58.51
C ARG A 11 -81.98 34.70 57.92
N PRO A 12 -80.77 34.93 58.48
CA PRO A 12 -79.59 34.21 58.04
C PRO A 12 -79.80 32.72 58.29
N VAL A 13 -79.68 31.91 57.23
CA VAL A 13 -79.81 30.45 57.31
C VAL A 13 -78.72 29.93 58.25
N ARG A 14 -79.11 29.62 59.50
CA ARG A 14 -78.25 28.94 60.47
C ARG A 14 -78.10 27.48 60.01
N LEU A 15 -77.06 27.21 59.22
CA LEU A 15 -76.63 25.85 58.88
C LEU A 15 -76.36 25.07 60.18
N GLY A 16 -77.15 24.02 60.44
CA GLY A 16 -77.00 23.17 61.62
C GLY A 16 -75.60 22.55 61.73
N ARG A 17 -75.13 22.27 62.96
CA ARG A 17 -73.76 21.80 63.26
C ARG A 17 -73.24 20.69 62.33
N ARG A 18 -74.10 19.75 61.91
CA ARG A 18 -73.75 18.70 60.94
C ARG A 18 -73.44 19.24 59.54
N ARG A 19 -74.24 20.18 59.02
CA ARG A 19 -73.98 20.83 57.73
C ARG A 19 -72.76 21.72 57.78
N ARG A 20 -72.49 22.43 58.90
CA ARG A 20 -71.23 23.17 59.08
C ARG A 20 -70.02 22.24 59.06
N ARG A 21 -70.06 21.09 59.76
CA ARG A 21 -68.98 20.09 59.72
C ARG A 21 -68.77 19.55 58.31
N LEU A 22 -69.85 19.17 57.63
CA LEU A 22 -69.76 18.68 56.25
C LEU A 22 -69.16 19.75 55.32
N TYR A 23 -69.58 21.01 55.46
CA TYR A 23 -69.05 22.12 54.67
C TYR A 23 -67.57 22.39 54.97
N THR A 24 -67.16 22.37 56.24
CA THR A 24 -65.73 22.51 56.61
C THR A 24 -64.90 21.34 56.14
N THR A 25 -65.43 20.11 56.15
CA THR A 25 -64.73 18.93 55.63
C THR A 25 -64.60 19.00 54.11
N LEU A 26 -65.65 19.42 53.39
CA LEU A 26 -65.61 19.60 51.94
C LEU A 26 -64.66 20.72 51.53
N VAL A 27 -64.62 21.84 52.27
CA VAL A 27 -63.65 22.92 52.04
C VAL A 27 -62.23 22.44 52.34
N ALA A 28 -62.00 21.69 53.42
CA ALA A 28 -60.69 21.12 53.72
C ALA A 28 -60.23 20.13 52.64
N LEU A 29 -61.13 19.26 52.15
CA LEU A 29 -60.85 18.34 51.05
C LEU A 29 -60.59 19.09 49.73
N ALA A 30 -61.30 20.17 49.45
CA ALA A 30 -61.06 21.01 48.27
C ALA A 30 -59.72 21.75 48.36
N VAL A 31 -59.31 22.20 49.54
CA VAL A 31 -58.00 22.83 49.76
C VAL A 31 -56.87 21.81 49.64
N VAL A 32 -57.03 20.62 50.23
CA VAL A 32 -56.03 19.53 50.11
C VAL A 32 -55.94 19.03 48.67
N GLY A 33 -57.07 18.83 48.00
CA GLY A 33 -57.13 18.44 46.59
C GLY A 33 -56.54 19.52 45.67
N GLY A 34 -56.83 20.80 45.93
CA GLY A 34 -56.26 21.93 45.22
C GLY A 34 -54.76 22.09 45.44
N ALA A 35 -54.27 21.87 46.66
CA ALA A 35 -52.84 21.86 46.97
C ALA A 35 -52.13 20.67 46.34
N GLY A 36 -52.75 19.48 46.34
CA GLY A 36 -52.24 18.29 45.67
C GLY A 36 -52.19 18.47 44.14
N LEU A 37 -53.23 19.06 43.54
CA LEU A 37 -53.25 19.39 42.13
C LEU A 37 -52.19 20.46 41.78
N TRP A 38 -52.03 21.48 42.63
CA TRP A 38 -51.02 22.52 42.44
C TRP A 38 -49.60 21.94 42.55
N LEU A 39 -49.33 21.10 43.55
CA LEU A 39 -48.06 20.39 43.70
C LEU A 39 -47.82 19.43 42.53
N GLY A 40 -48.85 18.72 42.07
CA GLY A 40 -48.78 17.84 40.89
C GLY A 40 -48.48 18.62 39.61
N ILE A 41 -49.11 19.77 39.38
CA ILE A 41 -48.80 20.66 38.25
C ILE A 41 -47.39 21.23 38.39
N ARG A 42 -46.93 21.54 39.60
CA ARG A 42 -45.57 22.04 39.82
C ARG A 42 -44.51 20.96 39.57
N ALA A 43 -44.75 19.73 40.02
CA ALA A 43 -43.89 18.59 39.75
C ALA A 43 -43.88 18.25 38.25
N TYR A 44 -45.05 18.26 37.60
CA TYR A 44 -45.17 18.08 36.15
C TYR A 44 -44.47 19.17 35.36
N ARG A 45 -44.52 20.44 35.80
CA ARG A 45 -43.76 21.54 35.17
C ARG A 45 -42.27 21.53 35.48
N ALA A 46 -41.86 20.97 36.62
CA ALA A 46 -40.45 20.72 36.93
C ALA A 46 -39.88 19.54 36.13
N GLN A 47 -40.74 18.62 35.70
CA GLN A 47 -40.42 17.48 34.82
C GLN A 47 -40.75 17.75 33.34
N ALA A 48 -41.37 18.88 33.01
CA ALA A 48 -41.58 19.26 31.63
C ALA A 48 -40.20 19.57 31.04
N PRO A 49 -39.82 18.96 29.90
CA PRO A 49 -38.53 19.23 29.28
C PRO A 49 -38.42 20.73 29.07
N GLN A 50 -37.36 21.35 29.59
CA GLN A 50 -37.07 22.72 29.23
C GLN A 50 -36.88 22.73 27.72
N GLY A 51 -37.67 23.54 27.02
CA GLY A 51 -37.48 23.71 25.59
C GLY A 51 -36.05 24.19 25.36
N TYR A 52 -35.29 23.43 24.59
CA TYR A 52 -33.96 23.82 24.14
C TYR A 52 -34.00 25.23 23.57
N VAL A 53 -33.15 26.10 24.11
CA VAL A 53 -32.87 27.41 23.53
C VAL A 53 -31.56 27.26 22.76
N PRO A 54 -31.57 27.36 21.41
CA PRO A 54 -30.35 27.25 20.63
C PRO A 54 -29.26 28.19 21.16
N GLY A 55 -28.11 27.61 21.55
CA GLY A 55 -26.94 28.33 22.07
C GLY A 55 -26.85 28.49 23.59
N GLN A 56 -27.67 27.78 24.38
CA GLN A 56 -27.48 27.70 25.83
C GLN A 56 -26.53 26.54 26.19
N ASP A 57 -25.35 26.85 26.72
CA ASP A 57 -24.40 25.85 27.24
C ASP A 57 -25.04 25.10 28.43
N ASP A 58 -25.44 23.86 28.21
CA ASP A 58 -25.96 22.97 29.26
C ASP A 58 -24.92 21.88 29.55
N ALA A 59 -24.20 22.06 30.66
CA ALA A 59 -23.09 21.21 31.07
C ALA A 59 -23.50 19.75 31.31
N ASP A 60 -24.78 19.43 31.49
CA ASP A 60 -25.25 18.05 31.74
C ASP A 60 -25.54 17.24 30.46
N ILE A 61 -25.65 17.88 29.29
CA ILE A 61 -25.92 17.20 28.01
C ILE A 61 -24.61 16.93 27.24
N THR A 62 -23.62 17.82 27.35
CA THR A 62 -22.32 17.67 26.68
C THR A 62 -21.24 17.00 27.54
N SER A 63 -21.39 16.92 28.87
CA SER A 63 -20.39 16.28 29.75
C SER A 63 -20.43 14.74 29.80
N LYS A 64 -21.34 14.11 29.04
CA LYS A 64 -21.51 12.64 29.02
C LYS A 64 -20.97 11.95 27.78
N LEU A 65 -20.37 12.70 26.86
CA LEU A 65 -19.95 12.21 25.53
C LEU A 65 -18.43 12.30 25.32
N ASP A 66 -17.71 12.96 26.24
CA ASP A 66 -16.24 12.93 26.31
C ASP A 66 -15.85 12.04 27.49
N LEU A 67 -15.47 10.80 27.19
CA LEU A 67 -15.07 9.82 28.19
C LEU A 67 -13.62 10.10 28.61
N GLY A 68 -13.47 10.90 29.66
CA GLY A 68 -12.15 11.20 30.21
C GLY A 68 -11.31 9.95 30.50
N ILE A 69 -9.98 10.09 30.38
CA ILE A 69 -9.03 8.99 30.50
C ILE A 69 -9.07 8.37 31.92
N PRO A 70 -9.40 7.07 32.06
CA PRO A 70 -9.39 6.38 33.35
C PRO A 70 -7.99 6.29 33.94
N ALA A 71 -7.89 6.11 35.27
CA ALA A 71 -6.59 6.03 35.95
C ALA A 71 -5.82 4.73 35.65
N GLU A 72 -6.55 3.72 35.22
CA GLU A 72 -6.10 2.39 34.82
C GLU A 72 -5.69 2.30 33.34
N ALA A 73 -5.90 3.36 32.56
CA ALA A 73 -5.48 3.38 31.16
C ALA A 73 -3.98 3.03 31.03
N PRO A 74 -3.58 2.36 29.94
CA PRO A 74 -2.17 2.07 29.68
C PRO A 74 -1.35 3.37 29.59
N ASP A 75 -0.04 3.23 29.69
CA ASP A 75 0.91 4.31 29.43
C ASP A 75 1.43 4.12 28.00
N PRO A 76 0.71 4.60 26.97
CA PRO A 76 1.11 4.38 25.59
C PRO A 76 2.43 5.09 25.31
N LYS A 77 3.32 4.42 24.57
CA LYS A 77 4.61 4.97 24.18
C LYS A 77 4.79 4.75 22.69
N PHE A 78 4.61 5.79 21.90
CA PHE A 78 4.93 5.77 20.48
C PHE A 78 6.07 6.74 20.20
N THR A 79 7.15 6.22 19.64
CA THR A 79 8.32 7.00 19.25
C THR A 79 8.33 7.17 17.75
N ASP A 80 8.41 8.42 17.28
CA ASP A 80 8.65 8.69 15.86
C ASP A 80 10.09 8.28 15.51
N VAL A 81 10.21 7.24 14.68
CA VAL A 81 11.48 6.66 14.22
C VAL A 81 11.75 6.95 12.75
N THR A 82 10.93 7.78 12.08
CA THR A 82 10.96 8.00 10.63
C THR A 82 12.35 8.28 10.06
N GLU A 83 13.08 9.21 10.67
CA GLU A 83 14.44 9.56 10.25
C GLU A 83 15.45 8.45 10.55
N ALA A 84 15.31 7.79 11.70
CA ALA A 84 16.20 6.69 12.10
C ALA A 84 15.99 5.44 11.24
N ALA A 85 14.76 5.22 10.78
CA ALA A 85 14.35 4.13 9.90
C ALA A 85 14.68 4.39 8.42
N GLY A 86 15.18 5.57 8.05
CA GLY A 86 15.57 5.88 6.66
C GLY A 86 14.45 6.39 5.76
N LEU A 87 13.27 6.69 6.31
CA LEU A 87 12.06 7.08 5.55
C LEU A 87 11.90 8.60 5.36
N GLY A 88 12.70 9.43 6.05
CA GLY A 88 12.57 10.90 6.04
C GLY A 88 12.77 11.57 4.68
N GLY A 89 13.28 10.85 3.69
CA GLY A 89 13.44 11.36 2.32
C GLY A 89 12.17 11.33 1.46
N PHE A 90 11.09 10.68 1.92
CA PHE A 90 9.86 10.57 1.15
C PHE A 90 9.08 11.89 1.10
N SER A 91 8.58 12.25 -0.09
CA SER A 91 7.77 13.44 -0.31
C SER A 91 6.44 13.05 -0.95
N THR A 92 5.35 13.24 -0.21
CA THR A 92 3.99 12.91 -0.67
C THR A 92 3.56 13.78 -1.85
N PHE A 93 3.84 15.08 -1.80
CA PHE A 93 3.45 16.05 -2.83
C PHE A 93 4.62 16.94 -3.24
N ALA A 94 4.81 17.15 -4.54
CA ALA A 94 5.88 18.02 -5.05
C ALA A 94 5.37 19.44 -5.34
N GLY A 95 6.06 20.44 -4.79
CA GLY A 95 5.75 21.84 -5.03
C GLY A 95 4.46 22.32 -4.33
N PRO A 96 4.01 23.55 -4.61
CA PRO A 96 2.85 24.13 -3.93
C PRO A 96 1.54 23.59 -4.51
N ARG A 97 0.57 23.33 -3.62
CA ARG A 97 -0.80 22.98 -4.00
C ARG A 97 -1.46 24.08 -4.84
N THR A 98 -2.39 23.69 -5.71
CA THR A 98 -3.20 24.57 -6.55
C THR A 98 -4.70 24.51 -6.24
N SER A 99 -5.05 23.93 -5.10
CA SER A 99 -6.41 23.83 -4.54
C SER A 99 -7.37 23.09 -5.47
N GLN A 100 -6.85 22.04 -6.13
CA GLN A 100 -7.64 21.13 -6.97
C GLN A 100 -8.00 19.88 -6.16
N LEU A 101 -9.20 19.33 -6.38
CA LEU A 101 -9.72 18.20 -5.60
C LEU A 101 -8.78 16.99 -5.51
N PRO A 102 -8.14 16.53 -6.61
CA PRO A 102 -7.19 15.41 -6.53
C PRO A 102 -5.97 15.69 -5.64
N GLU A 103 -5.59 16.95 -5.46
CA GLU A 103 -4.42 17.29 -4.63
C GLU A 103 -4.74 17.20 -3.13
N ASP A 104 -6.02 17.20 -2.74
CA ASP A 104 -6.46 17.21 -1.34
C ASP A 104 -6.62 15.81 -0.73
N MET A 105 -6.74 14.77 -1.57
CA MET A 105 -6.94 13.39 -1.15
C MET A 105 -5.69 12.77 -0.53
N GLY A 106 -4.51 13.18 -1.01
CA GLY A 106 -3.23 12.63 -0.56
C GLY A 106 -2.94 11.23 -1.05
N GLY A 107 -1.92 10.62 -0.42
CA GLY A 107 -1.47 9.27 -0.74
C GLY A 107 -1.72 8.30 0.42
N GLY A 108 -1.90 7.04 0.07
CA GLY A 108 -1.98 5.92 0.99
C GLY A 108 -0.65 5.26 1.33
N VAL A 109 -0.74 4.23 2.16
CA VAL A 109 0.38 3.41 2.63
C VAL A 109 -0.04 1.93 2.67
N ALA A 110 0.83 1.01 2.29
CA ALA A 110 0.52 -0.42 2.31
C ALA A 110 1.70 -1.26 2.81
N TRP A 111 1.42 -2.15 3.77
CA TRP A 111 2.38 -3.12 4.31
C TRP A 111 2.30 -4.45 3.55
N GLY A 112 3.44 -5.04 3.21
CA GLY A 112 3.52 -6.36 2.60
C GLY A 112 4.96 -6.88 2.55
N ASP A 113 5.15 -8.19 2.76
CA ASP A 113 6.44 -8.87 2.65
C ASP A 113 6.68 -9.22 1.16
N ILE A 114 7.40 -8.36 0.43
CA ILE A 114 7.47 -8.42 -1.04
C ILE A 114 8.52 -9.42 -1.54
N ASP A 115 9.53 -9.74 -0.75
CA ASP A 115 10.60 -10.67 -1.11
C ASP A 115 10.51 -12.03 -0.38
N GLY A 116 9.55 -12.15 0.56
CA GLY A 116 9.25 -13.36 1.30
C GLY A 116 10.26 -13.64 2.42
N ASP A 117 11.00 -12.65 2.89
CA ASP A 117 12.08 -12.83 3.85
C ASP A 117 11.64 -12.88 5.31
N GLY A 118 10.40 -12.49 5.60
CA GLY A 118 9.83 -12.49 6.94
C GLY A 118 9.67 -11.12 7.57
N ASP A 119 10.27 -10.08 7.00
CA ASP A 119 10.15 -8.69 7.43
C ASP A 119 9.16 -7.96 6.50
N GLU A 120 8.25 -7.14 7.04
CA GLU A 120 7.25 -6.48 6.19
C GLU A 120 7.80 -5.18 5.60
N ASP A 121 7.63 -5.03 4.29
CA ASP A 121 8.04 -3.86 3.51
C ASP A 121 6.94 -2.82 3.43
N LEU A 122 7.34 -1.58 3.12
CA LEU A 122 6.47 -0.42 3.17
C LEU A 122 6.35 0.26 1.81
N LEU A 123 5.15 0.25 1.23
CA LEU A 123 4.84 1.09 0.08
C LEU A 123 4.30 2.45 0.53
N LEU A 124 4.88 3.52 -0.01
CA LEU A 124 4.38 4.89 0.15
C LEU A 124 3.93 5.45 -1.19
N VAL A 125 2.65 5.84 -1.26
CA VAL A 125 2.05 6.39 -2.48
C VAL A 125 2.25 7.91 -2.50
N ALA A 126 2.88 8.42 -3.56
CA ALA A 126 3.00 9.85 -3.74
C ALA A 126 1.70 10.42 -4.35
N ALA A 127 1.09 11.40 -3.68
CA ALA A 127 -0.11 12.11 -4.13
C ALA A 127 0.11 12.85 -5.46
N GLY A 128 1.38 13.19 -5.76
CA GLY A 128 1.81 13.69 -7.05
C GLY A 128 2.31 15.14 -6.98
N VAL A 129 1.87 15.94 -7.94
CA VAL A 129 2.28 17.33 -8.16
C VAL A 129 1.06 18.11 -8.61
N ALA A 130 1.16 19.44 -8.70
CA ALA A 130 0.13 20.26 -9.33
C ALA A 130 -0.34 19.62 -10.65
N LEU A 131 -1.65 19.46 -10.86
CA LEU A 131 -2.20 18.66 -11.98
C LEU A 131 -1.77 19.13 -13.38
N THR A 132 -1.26 20.36 -13.50
CA THR A 132 -0.72 20.96 -14.72
C THR A 132 0.73 20.61 -15.01
N ALA A 133 1.46 20.02 -14.06
CA ALA A 133 2.85 19.64 -14.23
C ALA A 133 3.00 18.34 -15.03
N SER A 134 4.18 18.20 -15.65
CA SER A 134 4.54 17.06 -16.47
C SER A 134 4.75 15.80 -15.63
N GLU A 135 4.68 14.63 -16.27
CA GLU A 135 4.93 13.34 -15.61
C GLU A 135 6.32 13.25 -14.98
N THR A 136 7.33 13.88 -15.60
CA THR A 136 8.71 13.92 -15.08
C THR A 136 8.86 14.74 -13.80
N GLU A 137 7.91 15.63 -13.51
CA GLU A 137 7.89 16.44 -12.28
C GLU A 137 7.16 15.73 -11.13
N ARG A 138 6.44 14.62 -11.40
CA ARG A 138 5.74 13.87 -10.36
C ARG A 138 6.75 13.15 -9.46
N PRO A 139 6.61 13.24 -8.13
CA PRO A 139 7.32 12.36 -7.22
C PRO A 139 6.97 10.90 -7.53
N SER A 140 7.88 10.00 -7.22
CA SER A 140 7.62 8.56 -7.35
C SER A 140 6.96 8.06 -6.08
N SER A 141 5.94 7.21 -6.21
CA SER A 141 5.64 6.25 -5.15
C SER A 141 6.83 5.30 -5.01
N ILE A 142 7.16 4.89 -3.78
CA ILE A 142 8.37 4.13 -3.46
C ILE A 142 7.99 2.95 -2.59
N VAL A 143 8.47 1.76 -2.96
CA VAL A 143 8.50 0.58 -2.09
C VAL A 143 9.82 0.64 -1.32
N TYR A 144 9.73 0.56 -0.01
CA TYR A 144 10.85 0.52 0.93
C TYR A 144 11.01 -0.89 1.47
N GLU A 145 12.13 -1.53 1.15
CA GLU A 145 12.53 -2.84 1.66
C GLU A 145 12.97 -2.70 3.12
N ASN A 146 12.43 -3.55 3.98
CA ASN A 146 12.77 -3.63 5.40
C ASN A 146 14.03 -4.50 5.57
N LEU A 147 15.08 -3.94 6.17
CA LEU A 147 16.36 -4.62 6.29
C LEU A 147 16.45 -5.59 7.47
N GLY A 148 15.35 -5.78 8.21
CA GLY A 148 15.26 -6.64 9.38
C GLY A 148 15.98 -6.12 10.64
N ASP A 149 16.49 -4.89 10.59
CA ASP A 149 17.13 -4.20 11.72
C ASP A 149 16.37 -2.93 12.16
N GLY A 150 15.13 -2.78 11.69
CA GLY A 150 14.27 -1.62 11.91
C GLY A 150 14.57 -0.43 10.99
N THR A 151 15.40 -0.63 9.96
CA THR A 151 15.67 0.37 8.93
C THR A 151 15.21 -0.07 7.55
N PHE A 152 14.99 0.90 6.68
CA PHE A 152 14.47 0.69 5.33
C PHE A 152 15.38 1.31 4.29
N GLU A 153 15.40 0.72 3.10
CA GLU A 153 15.95 1.33 1.89
C GLU A 153 14.97 1.23 0.72
N ALA A 154 15.09 2.12 -0.26
CA ALA A 154 14.24 2.03 -1.45
C ALA A 154 14.57 0.74 -2.21
N ALA A 155 13.57 -0.12 -2.39
CA ALA A 155 13.73 -1.44 -2.97
C ALA A 155 14.33 -1.36 -4.39
N ALA A 156 15.31 -2.23 -4.67
CA ALA A 156 15.92 -2.34 -5.98
C ALA A 156 14.98 -3.06 -6.96
N GLY A 157 15.05 -2.72 -8.26
CA GLY A 157 14.24 -3.41 -9.28
C GLY A 157 12.79 -2.92 -9.40
N ILE A 158 12.38 -1.93 -8.59
CA ILE A 158 11.06 -1.31 -8.71
C ILE A 158 11.09 -0.18 -9.74
N PRO A 159 10.23 -0.19 -10.77
CA PRO A 159 10.14 0.93 -11.71
C PRO A 159 9.63 2.18 -11.01
N GLY A 160 10.09 3.37 -11.41
CA GLY A 160 9.58 4.62 -10.86
C GLY A 160 8.08 4.79 -11.11
N ILE A 161 7.26 4.66 -10.07
CA ILE A 161 5.80 4.79 -10.13
C ILE A 161 5.42 6.28 -10.04
N ARG A 162 5.40 6.98 -11.18
CA ARG A 162 5.16 8.44 -11.26
C ARG A 162 3.74 8.79 -11.72
N ILE A 163 2.79 8.66 -10.81
CA ILE A 163 1.39 9.03 -11.04
C ILE A 163 0.94 10.10 -10.03
N ASN A 164 -0.23 10.72 -10.26
CA ASN A 164 -0.92 11.43 -9.18
C ASN A 164 -1.64 10.38 -8.34
N GLY A 165 -0.90 9.74 -7.45
CA GLY A 165 -1.31 8.54 -6.74
C GLY A 165 -2.37 8.82 -5.68
N MET A 166 -3.13 7.78 -5.36
CA MET A 166 -4.17 7.79 -4.33
C MET A 166 -3.93 6.59 -3.42
N GLY A 167 -4.44 5.42 -3.80
CA GLY A 167 -4.37 4.22 -2.98
C GLY A 167 -3.50 3.12 -3.56
N ALA A 168 -3.20 2.14 -2.72
CA ALA A 168 -2.52 0.92 -3.11
C ALA A 168 -2.97 -0.26 -2.26
N ALA A 169 -2.84 -1.46 -2.81
CA ALA A 169 -3.09 -2.71 -2.12
C ALA A 169 -2.20 -3.83 -2.68
N TRP A 170 -1.72 -4.68 -1.78
CA TRP A 170 -1.02 -5.92 -2.09
C TRP A 170 -1.99 -7.10 -2.18
N GLY A 171 -1.76 -8.00 -3.14
CA GLY A 171 -2.50 -9.24 -3.29
C GLY A 171 -1.80 -10.15 -4.29
N ASP A 172 -1.78 -11.45 -4.04
CA ASP A 172 -1.20 -12.47 -4.93
C ASP A 172 -2.23 -12.83 -6.02
N HIS A 173 -2.25 -12.05 -7.11
CA HIS A 173 -3.32 -12.12 -8.12
C HIS A 173 -3.12 -13.26 -9.10
N ASP A 174 -1.89 -13.75 -9.25
CA ASP A 174 -1.58 -14.87 -10.15
C ASP A 174 -1.37 -16.21 -9.40
N ALA A 175 -1.56 -16.20 -8.08
CA ALA A 175 -1.47 -17.36 -7.18
C ALA A 175 -0.12 -18.08 -7.27
N ASP A 176 0.96 -17.31 -7.32
CA ASP A 176 2.32 -17.82 -7.38
C ASP A 176 3.06 -17.78 -6.03
N GLY A 177 2.45 -17.12 -5.04
CA GLY A 177 2.89 -17.03 -3.66
C GLY A 177 3.57 -15.72 -3.28
N ASP A 178 3.82 -14.83 -4.25
CA ASP A 178 4.41 -13.50 -4.06
C ASP A 178 3.28 -12.43 -4.08
N LEU A 179 3.46 -11.32 -3.34
CA LEU A 179 2.44 -10.27 -3.30
C LEU A 179 2.58 -9.30 -4.47
N ASP A 180 1.55 -9.17 -5.31
CA ASP A 180 1.49 -8.22 -6.42
C ASP A 180 0.91 -6.87 -6.00
N LEU A 181 1.26 -5.81 -6.74
CA LEU A 181 0.90 -4.44 -6.40
C LEU A 181 -0.11 -3.82 -7.35
N VAL A 182 -1.25 -3.37 -6.83
CA VAL A 182 -2.09 -2.37 -7.52
C VAL A 182 -1.87 -0.98 -6.92
N VAL A 183 -1.73 0.03 -7.79
CA VAL A 183 -1.71 1.45 -7.42
C VAL A 183 -2.74 2.22 -8.24
N THR A 184 -3.58 2.99 -7.57
CA THR A 184 -4.62 3.85 -8.16
C THR A 184 -4.25 5.32 -8.07
N GLY A 185 -4.89 6.14 -8.90
CA GLY A 185 -4.68 7.58 -8.89
C GLY A 185 -5.57 8.32 -9.87
N TYR A 186 -5.35 9.64 -9.95
CA TYR A 186 -6.02 10.46 -10.96
C TYR A 186 -5.51 10.12 -12.36
N ASN A 187 -6.38 9.51 -13.18
CA ASN A 187 -6.13 8.93 -14.49
C ASN A 187 -5.10 7.80 -14.49
N ALA A 188 -5.07 6.99 -13.42
CA ALA A 188 -4.19 5.83 -13.35
C ALA A 188 -4.81 4.68 -12.55
N ILE A 189 -4.73 3.48 -13.15
CA ILE A 189 -4.79 2.19 -12.45
C ILE A 189 -3.61 1.39 -13.00
N ARG A 190 -2.71 0.94 -12.13
CA ARG A 190 -1.49 0.20 -12.49
C ARG A 190 -1.41 -1.07 -11.67
N LEU A 191 -1.17 -2.20 -12.34
CA LEU A 191 -0.85 -3.48 -11.72
C LEU A 191 0.61 -3.82 -12.01
N TYR A 192 1.33 -4.25 -10.98
CA TYR A 192 2.70 -4.73 -11.06
C TYR A 192 2.76 -6.14 -10.50
N GLU A 193 3.22 -7.07 -11.32
CA GLU A 193 3.50 -8.46 -10.93
C GLU A 193 4.83 -8.49 -10.17
N ASN A 194 4.86 -9.26 -9.09
CA ASN A 194 6.02 -9.45 -8.25
C ASN A 194 6.70 -10.77 -8.55
N GLU A 195 7.93 -10.70 -9.10
CA GLU A 195 8.79 -11.87 -9.22
C GLU A 195 9.84 -11.83 -8.07
N ARG A 196 9.47 -12.30 -6.87
CA ARG A 196 10.35 -12.39 -5.67
C ARG A 196 11.09 -11.09 -5.32
N GLY A 197 10.33 -10.05 -5.05
CA GLY A 197 10.83 -8.72 -4.67
C GLY A 197 11.09 -7.78 -5.85
N SER A 198 10.94 -8.24 -7.10
CA SER A 198 11.10 -7.43 -8.30
C SER A 198 9.75 -7.17 -8.96
N LEU A 199 9.33 -5.90 -8.99
CA LEU A 199 8.06 -5.50 -9.61
C LEU A 199 8.19 -5.22 -11.11
N GLY A 200 7.48 -5.99 -11.93
CA GLY A 200 7.29 -5.76 -13.36
C GLY A 200 5.91 -5.23 -13.66
N ARG A 201 5.76 -4.30 -14.62
CA ARG A 201 4.42 -3.88 -15.05
C ARG A 201 3.77 -4.99 -15.86
N ASP A 202 2.70 -5.57 -15.33
CA ASP A 202 1.99 -6.70 -15.94
C ASP A 202 0.81 -6.22 -16.80
N TYR A 203 -0.24 -5.69 -16.16
CA TYR A 203 -1.51 -5.42 -16.84
C TYR A 203 -1.77 -3.94 -17.14
N SER A 204 -2.57 -3.68 -18.19
CA SER A 204 -3.05 -2.34 -18.53
C SER A 204 -4.57 -2.32 -18.65
N PHE A 205 -5.23 -1.77 -17.61
CA PHE A 205 -6.67 -1.65 -17.56
C PHE A 205 -7.21 -0.69 -18.65
N PRO A 206 -8.20 -1.11 -19.46
CA PRO A 206 -8.81 -0.26 -20.49
C PRO A 206 -9.42 1.03 -19.93
N ASP A 207 -10.04 0.95 -18.75
CA ASP A 207 -10.76 2.05 -18.09
C ASP A 207 -9.90 2.78 -17.06
N SER A 208 -8.59 2.90 -17.31
CA SER A 208 -7.65 3.55 -16.38
C SER A 208 -7.77 5.09 -16.32
N GLU A 209 -8.55 5.73 -17.19
CA GLU A 209 -8.87 7.17 -17.11
C GLU A 209 -10.03 7.44 -16.15
N GLY A 210 -9.84 8.29 -15.14
CA GLY A 210 -10.84 8.54 -14.11
C GLY A 210 -10.24 9.10 -12.82
N PHE A 211 -11.08 9.29 -11.80
CA PHE A 211 -10.62 9.63 -10.46
C PHE A 211 -10.77 8.39 -9.57
N TRP A 212 -9.71 7.58 -9.55
CA TRP A 212 -9.67 6.30 -8.88
C TRP A 212 -9.07 6.44 -7.48
N ALA A 213 -9.84 6.04 -6.46
CA ALA A 213 -9.49 6.08 -5.05
C ALA A 213 -9.08 4.67 -4.57
N GLY A 214 -9.49 4.23 -3.37
CA GLY A 214 -9.04 2.98 -2.77
C GLY A 214 -9.29 1.74 -3.65
N PRO A 215 -8.26 0.93 -3.94
CA PRO A 215 -8.43 -0.42 -4.47
C PRO A 215 -8.64 -1.45 -3.35
N ALA A 216 -9.34 -2.55 -3.63
CA ALA A 216 -9.51 -3.65 -2.69
C ALA A 216 -9.52 -5.01 -3.42
N TRP A 217 -8.63 -5.92 -2.99
CA TRP A 217 -8.57 -7.29 -3.45
C TRP A 217 -9.55 -8.19 -2.70
N GLY A 218 -10.28 -9.04 -3.41
CA GLY A 218 -11.20 -10.03 -2.84
C GLY A 218 -11.57 -11.09 -3.87
N ASP A 219 -11.69 -12.35 -3.46
CA ASP A 219 -12.17 -13.45 -4.31
C ASP A 219 -13.68 -13.56 -4.07
N TYR A 220 -14.48 -12.82 -4.85
CA TYR A 220 -15.90 -12.64 -4.53
C TYR A 220 -16.76 -13.79 -5.04
N ASP A 221 -16.33 -14.50 -6.08
CA ASP A 221 -17.06 -15.64 -6.65
C ASP A 221 -16.51 -17.01 -6.21
N GLY A 222 -15.43 -17.02 -5.43
CA GLY A 222 -14.88 -18.22 -4.79
C GLY A 222 -14.19 -19.15 -5.77
N ASP A 223 -13.73 -18.64 -6.92
CA ASP A 223 -13.04 -19.42 -7.93
C ASP A 223 -11.54 -19.60 -7.61
N GLY A 224 -11.05 -18.84 -6.63
CA GLY A 224 -9.69 -18.93 -6.13
C GLY A 224 -8.71 -18.03 -6.86
N ASP A 225 -9.12 -17.13 -7.74
CA ASP A 225 -8.27 -16.04 -8.25
C ASP A 225 -8.72 -14.71 -7.57
N LEU A 226 -7.78 -13.82 -7.20
CA LEU A 226 -8.16 -12.57 -6.53
C LEU A 226 -8.75 -11.57 -7.54
N ASP A 227 -9.94 -11.04 -7.26
CA ASP A 227 -10.60 -9.99 -8.03
C ASP A 227 -10.31 -8.60 -7.46
N LEU A 228 -10.43 -7.58 -8.31
CA LEU A 228 -10.08 -6.21 -7.96
C LEU A 228 -11.29 -5.28 -8.03
N TYR A 229 -11.68 -4.70 -6.89
CA TYR A 229 -12.62 -3.59 -6.82
C TYR A 229 -11.87 -2.26 -6.75
N VAL A 230 -12.30 -1.26 -7.53
CA VAL A 230 -11.69 0.08 -7.56
C VAL A 230 -12.76 1.16 -7.38
N CYS A 231 -12.61 1.96 -6.32
CA CYS A 231 -13.51 3.08 -6.05
C CYS A 231 -13.34 4.23 -7.04
N GLY A 232 -14.43 4.68 -7.63
CA GLY A 232 -14.55 5.90 -8.42
C GLY A 232 -15.13 7.03 -7.57
N TYR A 233 -14.40 8.14 -7.48
CA TYR A 233 -14.84 9.26 -6.64
C TYR A 233 -15.82 10.19 -7.36
N VAL A 234 -15.30 11.08 -8.22
CA VAL A 234 -16.13 12.00 -9.00
C VAL A 234 -15.54 12.22 -10.40
N ARG A 235 -16.40 12.58 -11.35
CA ARG A 235 -16.01 12.98 -12.71
C ARG A 235 -15.37 14.37 -12.71
N TYR A 236 -14.15 14.42 -12.20
CA TYR A 236 -13.34 15.64 -12.13
C TYR A 236 -12.58 15.88 -13.43
N ARG A 237 -12.67 17.09 -13.97
CA ARG A 237 -11.85 17.55 -15.11
C ARG A 237 -11.12 18.81 -14.73
N ALA A 238 -9.79 18.75 -14.70
CA ALA A 238 -8.97 19.95 -14.56
C ALA A 238 -9.30 20.94 -15.69
N GLN A 239 -9.70 22.17 -15.36
CA GLN A 239 -9.92 23.23 -16.35
C GLN A 239 -8.75 24.22 -16.32
N GLU A 240 -8.24 24.63 -17.49
CA GLU A 240 -7.28 25.72 -17.56
C GLU A 240 -7.94 27.03 -17.09
N GLY A 241 -7.42 27.63 -16.02
CA GLY A 241 -7.87 28.93 -15.52
C GLY A 241 -9.09 28.89 -14.58
N SER A 242 -9.51 27.73 -14.10
CA SER A 242 -10.51 27.61 -13.02
C SER A 242 -9.89 27.98 -11.67
N GLY A 243 -9.72 29.29 -11.45
CA GLY A 243 -9.58 29.81 -10.10
C GLY A 243 -10.85 29.50 -9.28
N PRO A 244 -10.74 29.26 -7.98
CA PRO A 244 -11.87 28.87 -7.17
C PRO A 244 -12.91 30.00 -7.12
N THR A 245 -14.09 29.77 -7.68
CA THR A 245 -15.29 30.49 -7.26
C THR A 245 -15.70 29.93 -5.91
N ALA A 246 -15.87 30.80 -4.94
CA ALA A 246 -16.30 30.42 -3.60
C ALA A 246 -17.76 29.94 -3.57
N ALA A 247 -18.02 28.86 -2.85
CA ALA A 247 -19.33 28.43 -2.40
C ALA A 247 -19.37 28.46 -0.87
N GLU A 248 -20.55 28.63 -0.27
CA GLU A 248 -20.72 28.52 1.18
C GLU A 248 -21.23 27.12 1.54
N GLN A 249 -20.53 26.40 2.43
CA GLN A 249 -20.99 25.14 3.03
C GLN A 249 -20.80 25.22 4.55
N TYR A 250 -21.86 24.92 5.30
CA TYR A 250 -21.92 25.06 6.77
C TYR A 250 -21.43 26.42 7.32
N GLY A 251 -21.63 27.50 6.55
CA GLY A 251 -21.24 28.86 6.93
C GLY A 251 -19.77 29.22 6.72
N THR A 252 -19.00 28.35 6.04
CA THR A 252 -17.59 28.62 5.66
C THR A 252 -17.48 28.70 4.13
N GLU A 253 -16.63 29.62 3.66
CA GLU A 253 -16.30 29.79 2.24
C GLU A 253 -15.37 28.65 1.80
N VAL A 254 -15.85 27.76 0.93
CA VAL A 254 -15.08 26.64 0.37
C VAL A 254 -14.91 26.88 -1.13
N PRO A 255 -13.68 26.79 -1.66
CA PRO A 255 -13.45 26.69 -3.10
C PRO A 255 -14.41 25.69 -3.76
N TYR A 256 -15.13 26.09 -4.82
CA TYR A 256 -16.02 25.18 -5.57
C TYR A 256 -15.31 23.89 -6.01
N THR A 257 -14.01 23.98 -6.31
CA THR A 257 -13.18 22.82 -6.68
C THR A 257 -13.05 21.79 -5.58
N LEU A 258 -13.20 22.16 -4.31
CA LEU A 258 -13.09 21.26 -3.16
C LEU A 258 -14.44 20.73 -2.67
N ASN A 259 -15.55 21.10 -3.33
CA ASN A 259 -16.88 20.58 -2.98
C ASN A 259 -17.25 19.39 -3.90
N PRO A 260 -17.22 18.14 -3.41
CA PRO A 260 -17.44 16.93 -4.22
C PRO A 260 -18.87 16.83 -4.76
N SER A 261 -19.85 17.39 -4.04
CA SER A 261 -21.25 17.44 -4.48
C SER A 261 -21.45 18.27 -5.76
N SER A 262 -20.46 19.09 -6.11
CA SER A 262 -20.45 19.88 -7.35
C SER A 262 -20.18 19.06 -8.61
N PHE A 263 -19.67 17.84 -8.45
CA PHE A 263 -19.30 16.96 -9.55
C PHE A 263 -20.25 15.76 -9.63
N ALA A 264 -20.42 15.25 -10.85
CA ALA A 264 -21.14 14.00 -11.06
C ALA A 264 -20.33 12.83 -10.48
N PRO A 265 -20.98 11.83 -9.86
CA PRO A 265 -20.34 10.60 -9.42
C PRO A 265 -19.56 9.90 -10.54
N GLN A 266 -18.44 9.27 -10.19
CA GLN A 266 -17.70 8.35 -11.05
C GLN A 266 -18.06 6.92 -10.61
N PRO A 267 -18.67 6.08 -11.48
CA PRO A 267 -18.96 4.71 -11.12
C PRO A 267 -17.69 3.91 -10.77
N ASN A 268 -17.84 2.98 -9.84
CA ASN A 268 -16.81 2.03 -9.42
C ASN A 268 -16.61 0.94 -10.49
N LEU A 269 -15.46 0.27 -10.41
CA LEU A 269 -15.10 -0.85 -11.30
C LEU A 269 -14.89 -2.12 -10.46
N LEU A 270 -15.26 -3.27 -11.02
CA LEU A 270 -15.01 -4.59 -10.45
C LEU A 270 -14.45 -5.46 -11.56
N TYR A 271 -13.17 -5.79 -11.46
CA TYR A 271 -12.46 -6.63 -12.40
C TYR A 271 -12.39 -8.05 -11.87
N ARG A 272 -13.14 -8.97 -12.49
CA ARG A 272 -12.99 -10.40 -12.24
C ARG A 272 -11.70 -10.90 -12.90
N ASN A 273 -10.92 -11.69 -12.18
CA ASN A 273 -9.67 -12.25 -12.65
C ASN A 273 -9.90 -13.65 -13.27
N ASP A 274 -9.87 -13.77 -14.60
CA ASP A 274 -10.00 -15.07 -15.29
C ASP A 274 -8.62 -15.78 -15.44
N GLY A 275 -7.71 -15.54 -14.50
CA GLY A 275 -6.34 -16.04 -14.49
C GLY A 275 -5.57 -15.67 -15.76
N ALA A 276 -5.05 -16.67 -16.48
CA ALA A 276 -4.29 -16.45 -17.72
C ALA A 276 -5.08 -15.76 -18.85
N ALA A 277 -6.41 -15.69 -18.76
CA ALA A 277 -7.24 -14.92 -19.70
C ALA A 277 -7.29 -13.41 -19.38
N GLY A 278 -6.78 -12.99 -18.23
CA GLY A 278 -6.74 -11.61 -17.74
C GLY A 278 -8.05 -11.17 -17.08
N PHE A 279 -8.20 -9.87 -16.92
CA PHE A 279 -9.33 -9.27 -16.20
C PHE A 279 -10.54 -8.95 -17.08
N VAL A 280 -11.75 -9.07 -16.50
CA VAL A 280 -13.03 -8.67 -17.10
C VAL A 280 -13.77 -7.72 -16.16
N GLU A 281 -14.14 -6.53 -16.64
CA GLU A 281 -14.92 -5.56 -15.85
C GLU A 281 -16.41 -5.95 -15.81
N LEU A 282 -17.00 -6.01 -14.61
CA LEU A 282 -18.35 -6.54 -14.37
C LEU A 282 -19.20 -5.71 -13.39
N ALA A 283 -18.77 -4.52 -12.95
CA ALA A 283 -19.45 -3.82 -11.86
C ALA A 283 -20.91 -3.46 -12.17
N GLU A 284 -21.22 -3.01 -13.39
CA GLU A 284 -22.60 -2.69 -13.79
C GLU A 284 -23.45 -3.96 -13.92
N GLU A 285 -22.87 -5.05 -14.44
CA GLU A 285 -23.56 -6.34 -14.61
C GLU A 285 -23.92 -6.95 -13.25
N LEU A 286 -23.01 -6.87 -12.29
CA LEU A 286 -23.18 -7.38 -10.93
C LEU A 286 -23.92 -6.42 -9.99
N GLY A 287 -24.24 -5.19 -10.44
CA GLY A 287 -24.99 -4.21 -9.68
C GLY A 287 -24.18 -3.46 -8.60
N VAL A 288 -22.86 -3.59 -8.62
CA VAL A 288 -21.93 -3.00 -7.63
C VAL A 288 -21.18 -1.78 -8.12
N SER A 289 -21.53 -1.24 -9.30
CA SER A 289 -20.91 -0.02 -9.86
C SER A 289 -21.23 1.27 -9.11
N ASN A 290 -22.16 1.22 -8.15
CA ASN A 290 -22.56 2.31 -7.26
C ASN A 290 -22.68 3.69 -7.97
N PRO A 291 -23.51 3.81 -9.04
CA PRO A 291 -23.45 4.93 -9.99
C PRO A 291 -23.82 6.31 -9.42
N THR A 292 -24.32 6.36 -8.19
CA THR A 292 -24.68 7.60 -7.47
C THR A 292 -23.76 7.92 -6.29
N GLY A 293 -22.86 6.99 -5.91
CA GLY A 293 -21.93 7.19 -4.81
C GLY A 293 -20.64 7.86 -5.25
N ARG A 294 -20.00 8.54 -4.31
CA ARG A 294 -18.69 9.17 -4.51
C ARG A 294 -17.70 8.38 -3.68
N SER A 295 -17.30 7.24 -4.20
CA SER A 295 -16.62 6.23 -3.40
C SER A 295 -15.16 6.59 -3.18
N LEU A 296 -14.69 6.42 -1.94
CA LEU A 296 -13.30 6.66 -1.55
C LEU A 296 -12.59 5.39 -1.09
N SER A 297 -13.31 4.49 -0.43
CA SER A 297 -12.78 3.23 0.09
C SER A 297 -13.80 2.11 -0.04
N ALA A 298 -13.32 0.89 -0.18
CA ALA A 298 -14.13 -0.32 -0.15
C ALA A 298 -13.46 -1.38 0.71
N LEU A 299 -14.26 -2.27 1.29
CA LEU A 299 -13.82 -3.34 2.17
C LEU A 299 -14.58 -4.62 1.84
N TRP A 300 -13.83 -5.69 1.58
CA TRP A 300 -14.34 -7.04 1.40
C TRP A 300 -14.33 -7.76 2.74
N HIS A 301 -15.47 -8.32 3.16
CA HIS A 301 -15.61 -9.03 4.43
C HIS A 301 -16.81 -9.98 4.43
N ASP A 302 -16.73 -11.07 5.18
CA ASP A 302 -17.84 -12.00 5.41
C ASP A 302 -18.60 -11.53 6.67
N PHE A 303 -19.58 -10.64 6.52
CA PHE A 303 -20.28 -10.03 7.66
C PHE A 303 -21.40 -10.93 8.22
N ASP A 304 -21.83 -11.94 7.47
CA ASP A 304 -22.93 -12.83 7.85
C ASP A 304 -22.48 -14.27 8.21
N ASP A 305 -21.17 -14.51 8.16
CA ASP A 305 -20.50 -15.77 8.44
C ASP A 305 -20.98 -16.92 7.52
N ASP A 306 -21.36 -16.62 6.27
CA ASP A 306 -21.79 -17.62 5.28
C ASP A 306 -20.64 -18.16 4.41
N GLY A 307 -19.47 -17.53 4.45
CA GLY A 307 -18.27 -17.89 3.68
C GLY A 307 -18.13 -17.17 2.34
N LEU A 308 -19.07 -16.29 1.97
CA LEU A 308 -18.99 -15.43 0.80
C LEU A 308 -18.56 -14.02 1.21
N LEU A 309 -17.71 -13.38 0.40
CA LEU A 309 -17.31 -12.01 0.67
C LEU A 309 -18.42 -11.03 0.26
N ASP A 310 -18.90 -10.27 1.24
CA ASP A 310 -19.70 -9.07 1.04
C ASP A 310 -18.82 -7.85 0.75
N LEU A 311 -19.41 -6.82 0.16
CA LEU A 311 -18.73 -5.58 -0.20
C LEU A 311 -19.37 -4.37 0.49
N TYR A 312 -18.60 -3.70 1.34
CA TYR A 312 -18.96 -2.38 1.87
C TYR A 312 -18.19 -1.28 1.14
N VAL A 313 -18.88 -0.18 0.79
CA VAL A 313 -18.32 0.96 0.05
C VAL A 313 -18.61 2.25 0.80
N ALA A 314 -17.55 2.94 1.23
CA ALA A 314 -17.59 4.26 1.84
C ALA A 314 -17.72 5.35 0.77
N ASN A 315 -18.76 6.16 0.91
CA ASN A 315 -19.10 7.24 0.01
C ASN A 315 -19.00 8.60 0.71
N ASP A 316 -18.44 9.57 -0.01
CA ASP A 316 -18.43 10.96 0.42
C ASP A 316 -19.71 11.69 -0.01
N VAL A 317 -20.41 12.33 0.93
CA VAL A 317 -21.64 13.12 0.70
C VAL A 317 -22.64 12.41 -0.24
N SER A 318 -22.81 11.11 -0.05
CA SER A 318 -23.68 10.16 -0.75
C SER A 318 -23.94 8.97 0.16
N ASP A 319 -25.04 8.24 -0.01
CA ASP A 319 -25.31 7.03 0.78
C ASP A 319 -24.18 6.01 0.61
N ASN A 320 -23.60 5.51 1.70
CA ASN A 320 -22.74 4.32 1.70
C ASN A 320 -23.50 3.12 1.14
N ALA A 321 -22.77 2.19 0.53
CA ALA A 321 -23.35 0.98 -0.04
C ALA A 321 -22.83 -0.28 0.64
N PHE A 322 -23.74 -1.21 0.91
CA PHE A 322 -23.45 -2.52 1.45
C PHE A 322 -24.12 -3.57 0.56
N TYR A 323 -23.29 -4.33 -0.15
CA TYR A 323 -23.67 -5.33 -1.12
C TYR A 323 -23.46 -6.72 -0.53
N HIS A 324 -24.56 -7.40 -0.25
CA HIS A 324 -24.55 -8.77 0.25
C HIS A 324 -24.40 -9.76 -0.89
N ASN A 325 -23.47 -10.70 -0.75
CA ASN A 325 -23.16 -11.69 -1.76
C ASN A 325 -24.08 -12.91 -1.62
N THR A 326 -24.88 -13.18 -2.64
CA THR A 326 -25.83 -14.31 -2.63
C THR A 326 -25.26 -15.58 -3.29
N GLY A 327 -24.01 -15.54 -3.75
CA GLY A 327 -23.36 -16.56 -4.57
C GLY A 327 -23.83 -16.60 -6.03
N ALA A 328 -24.93 -15.92 -6.37
CA ALA A 328 -25.40 -15.72 -7.74
C ALA A 328 -25.15 -14.28 -8.26
N GLY A 329 -24.71 -13.40 -7.38
CA GLY A 329 -24.56 -11.95 -7.58
C GLY A 329 -24.80 -11.20 -6.26
N PHE A 330 -24.88 -9.88 -6.35
CA PHE A 330 -25.00 -9.00 -5.18
C PHE A 330 -26.39 -8.40 -5.01
N GLU A 331 -26.81 -8.23 -3.76
CA GLU A 331 -27.98 -7.46 -3.36
C GLU A 331 -27.58 -6.25 -2.51
N ASP A 332 -28.04 -5.05 -2.87
CA ASP A 332 -27.85 -3.85 -2.03
C ASP A 332 -28.77 -3.92 -0.80
N ILE A 333 -28.15 -4.12 0.36
CA ILE A 333 -28.81 -4.21 1.66
C ILE A 333 -28.49 -3.03 2.58
N SER A 334 -27.92 -1.93 2.06
CA SER A 334 -27.47 -0.77 2.84
C SER A 334 -28.54 -0.23 3.79
N HIS A 335 -29.77 -0.04 3.27
CA HIS A 335 -30.89 0.45 4.05
C HIS A 335 -31.46 -0.61 5.02
N PRO A 336 -31.76 -1.86 4.57
CA PRO A 336 -32.17 -2.94 5.47
C PRO A 336 -31.21 -3.27 6.62
N ALA A 337 -29.90 -3.13 6.40
CA ALA A 337 -28.84 -3.37 7.39
C ALA A 337 -28.54 -2.15 8.28
N PHE A 338 -29.19 -1.00 8.02
CA PHE A 338 -29.04 0.27 8.76
C PHE A 338 -27.67 0.95 8.64
N VAL A 339 -27.02 0.78 7.49
CA VAL A 339 -25.67 1.31 7.21
C VAL A 339 -25.60 2.21 5.96
N ALA A 340 -26.75 2.58 5.39
CA ALA A 340 -26.87 3.60 4.33
C ALA A 340 -26.63 5.02 4.89
N ASP A 341 -25.39 5.28 5.31
CA ASP A 341 -24.96 6.57 5.86
C ASP A 341 -24.75 7.61 4.76
N TYR A 342 -25.22 8.83 4.96
CA TYR A 342 -24.99 9.96 4.03
C TYR A 342 -23.87 10.90 4.48
N ARG A 343 -23.32 10.70 5.69
CA ARG A 343 -22.13 11.45 6.15
C ARG A 343 -20.98 11.23 5.15
N GLY A 344 -20.06 12.19 5.07
CA GLY A 344 -18.93 12.11 4.16
C GLY A 344 -17.94 11.07 4.67
N ALA A 345 -18.08 9.81 4.25
CA ALA A 345 -17.33 8.68 4.76
C ALA A 345 -16.01 8.49 3.99
N MET A 346 -14.93 8.20 4.70
CA MET A 346 -13.60 8.03 4.10
C MET A 346 -12.90 6.72 4.51
N GLY A 347 -12.54 6.55 5.77
CA GLY A 347 -11.86 5.35 6.27
C GLY A 347 -12.82 4.28 6.73
N LEU A 348 -12.38 3.03 6.57
CA LEU A 348 -13.07 1.83 7.02
C LEU A 348 -12.12 1.01 7.89
N ALA A 349 -12.64 0.36 8.92
CA ALA A 349 -11.95 -0.68 9.67
C ALA A 349 -12.99 -1.69 10.19
N ALA A 350 -12.72 -2.99 10.04
CA ALA A 350 -13.60 -4.05 10.52
C ALA A 350 -12.89 -4.92 11.56
N ALA A 351 -13.57 -5.24 12.66
CA ALA A 351 -13.10 -6.13 13.71
C ALA A 351 -14.23 -6.46 14.69
N ASP A 352 -14.18 -7.65 15.29
CA ASP A 352 -14.89 -8.00 16.54
C ASP A 352 -14.29 -7.21 17.73
N TRP A 353 -14.78 -6.00 17.98
CA TRP A 353 -14.18 -5.08 18.98
C TRP A 353 -14.58 -5.43 20.42
N ASN A 354 -15.73 -6.08 20.61
CA ASN A 354 -16.31 -6.40 21.91
C ASN A 354 -16.08 -7.88 22.31
N ASP A 355 -15.58 -8.72 21.39
CA ASP A 355 -15.42 -10.17 21.49
C ASP A 355 -16.74 -10.94 21.66
N ASP A 356 -17.80 -10.51 20.98
CA ASP A 356 -19.08 -11.22 20.91
C ASP A 356 -19.16 -12.26 19.79
N GLY A 357 -18.17 -12.25 18.88
CA GLY A 357 -18.01 -13.18 17.78
C GLY A 357 -18.51 -12.67 16.44
N ASP A 358 -19.12 -11.48 16.37
CA ASP A 358 -19.53 -10.82 15.14
C ASP A 358 -18.50 -9.72 14.79
N ASP A 359 -18.16 -9.56 13.50
CA ASP A 359 -17.26 -8.47 13.11
C ASP A 359 -18.04 -7.16 12.86
N ASP A 360 -17.58 -6.08 13.48
CA ASP A 360 -18.19 -4.75 13.43
C ASP A 360 -17.51 -3.84 12.41
N LEU A 361 -18.11 -2.67 12.12
CA LEU A 361 -17.59 -1.73 11.13
C LEU A 361 -17.45 -0.30 11.68
N PHE A 362 -16.22 0.18 11.77
CA PHE A 362 -15.91 1.57 12.09
C PHE A 362 -15.74 2.42 10.82
N ILE A 363 -16.26 3.66 10.85
CA ILE A 363 -16.22 4.60 9.72
C ILE A 363 -15.85 6.01 10.20
N THR A 364 -14.88 6.62 9.52
CA THR A 364 -14.51 8.03 9.73
C THR A 364 -15.30 8.96 8.83
N HIS A 365 -15.51 10.19 9.29
CA HIS A 365 -16.29 11.18 8.55
C HIS A 365 -15.61 12.55 8.40
N TRP A 366 -16.22 13.39 7.56
CA TRP A 366 -15.87 14.80 7.42
C TRP A 366 -16.19 15.60 8.69
N ILE A 367 -15.68 16.83 8.74
CA ILE A 367 -15.84 17.70 9.92
C ILE A 367 -17.31 18.03 10.21
N ALA A 368 -17.62 18.27 11.49
CA ALA A 368 -18.97 18.49 12.00
C ALA A 368 -19.92 17.29 11.81
N GLN A 369 -19.36 16.10 11.57
CA GLN A 369 -20.04 14.82 11.54
C GLN A 369 -19.35 13.88 12.54
N GLU A 370 -20.14 13.04 13.21
CA GLU A 370 -19.63 12.05 14.16
C GLU A 370 -19.01 10.87 13.40
N ASN A 371 -18.01 10.21 13.97
CA ASN A 371 -17.64 8.87 13.50
C ASN A 371 -18.83 7.90 13.69
N ALA A 372 -18.82 6.78 12.96
CA ALA A 372 -19.76 5.68 13.17
C ALA A 372 -19.01 4.44 13.64
N LEU A 373 -19.65 3.66 14.52
CA LEU A 373 -19.26 2.31 14.86
C LEU A 373 -20.52 1.47 14.75
N TYR A 374 -20.65 0.77 13.63
CA TYR A 374 -21.74 -0.13 13.34
C TYR A 374 -21.48 -1.46 14.04
N ASP A 375 -22.10 -1.59 15.20
CA ASP A 375 -22.11 -2.79 16.04
C ASP A 375 -23.04 -3.83 15.41
N SER A 376 -22.52 -5.00 15.07
CA SER A 376 -23.24 -6.08 14.40
C SER A 376 -24.24 -6.71 15.36
N LEU A 377 -25.41 -7.06 14.84
CA LEU A 377 -26.49 -7.69 15.58
C LEU A 377 -26.73 -9.14 15.12
N LEU A 378 -25.74 -9.74 14.44
CA LEU A 378 -25.88 -11.04 13.79
C LEU A 378 -26.23 -12.14 14.80
N SER A 379 -25.45 -12.27 15.87
CA SER A 379 -25.64 -13.24 16.94
C SER A 379 -26.90 -12.95 17.78
N ASP A 380 -27.28 -11.67 17.90
CA ASP A 380 -28.42 -11.18 18.68
C ASP A 380 -29.79 -11.47 18.04
N LEU A 381 -29.89 -11.37 16.71
CA LEU A 381 -31.17 -11.43 16.01
C LEU A 381 -31.60 -12.85 15.62
N GLY A 382 -30.66 -13.82 15.60
CA GLY A 382 -30.89 -15.17 15.11
C GLY A 382 -31.29 -15.21 13.62
N PRO A 383 -31.48 -16.40 13.02
CA PRO A 383 -31.76 -16.50 11.59
C PRO A 383 -33.10 -15.84 11.23
N PRO A 384 -33.17 -15.05 10.13
CA PRO A 384 -34.34 -14.27 9.78
C PRO A 384 -35.57 -15.15 9.54
N ALA A 385 -36.72 -14.76 10.11
CA ALA A 385 -37.95 -15.56 10.05
C ALA A 385 -38.60 -15.63 8.65
N GLU A 386 -38.33 -14.66 7.78
CA GLU A 386 -38.85 -14.58 6.40
C GLU A 386 -37.78 -14.03 5.44
N GLY A 387 -36.72 -14.83 5.16
CA GLY A 387 -35.85 -14.67 3.99
C GLY A 387 -35.31 -13.26 3.66
N GLY A 388 -35.00 -12.44 4.67
CA GLY A 388 -34.27 -11.17 4.52
C GLY A 388 -32.80 -11.35 4.92
N PRO A 389 -31.95 -10.31 4.77
CA PRO A 389 -30.54 -10.40 5.15
C PRO A 389 -30.41 -10.68 6.65
N ALA A 390 -29.50 -11.58 7.01
CA ALA A 390 -29.24 -11.97 8.39
C ALA A 390 -28.53 -10.84 9.17
N VAL A 391 -27.75 -10.01 8.48
CA VAL A 391 -26.92 -8.96 9.08
C VAL A 391 -27.67 -7.64 9.21
N ARG A 392 -27.60 -7.07 10.40
CA ARG A 392 -28.01 -5.70 10.70
C ARG A 392 -27.04 -5.11 11.70
N PHE A 393 -26.92 -3.79 11.67
CA PHE A 393 -26.07 -3.06 12.58
C PHE A 393 -26.84 -2.04 13.40
N MET A 394 -26.20 -1.55 14.46
CA MET A 394 -26.60 -0.37 15.21
C MET A 394 -25.40 0.58 15.33
N ASP A 395 -25.60 1.86 15.02
CA ASP A 395 -24.54 2.85 15.29
C ASP A 395 -24.43 3.10 16.80
N ALA A 396 -23.29 2.70 17.37
CA ALA A 396 -22.98 2.77 18.79
C ALA A 396 -21.91 3.82 19.13
N ALA A 397 -21.37 4.55 18.14
CA ALA A 397 -20.19 5.39 18.30
C ALA A 397 -20.27 6.40 19.46
N ASP A 398 -21.41 7.09 19.60
CA ASP A 398 -21.61 8.09 20.65
C ASP A 398 -21.67 7.49 22.05
N MET A 399 -22.27 6.30 22.19
CA MET A 399 -22.39 5.62 23.48
C MET A 399 -21.03 5.09 23.96
N LEU A 400 -20.13 4.84 23.02
CA LEU A 400 -18.83 4.23 23.25
C LEU A 400 -17.67 5.23 23.23
N GLY A 401 -17.93 6.54 23.05
CA GLY A 401 -16.90 7.59 23.10
C GLY A 401 -16.16 7.87 21.79
N LEU A 402 -16.66 7.36 20.65
CA LEU A 402 -16.03 7.51 19.33
C LEU A 402 -16.70 8.60 18.45
N GLY A 403 -17.98 8.90 18.68
CA GLY A 403 -18.78 9.75 17.79
C GLY A 403 -18.43 11.25 17.90
N GLN A 404 -18.94 11.93 18.93
CA GLN A 404 -18.81 13.38 19.12
C GLN A 404 -17.38 13.94 19.15
N VAL A 405 -16.41 13.14 19.61
CA VAL A 405 -14.99 13.54 19.64
C VAL A 405 -14.47 13.92 18.25
N ALA A 406 -15.05 13.37 17.18
CA ALA A 406 -14.69 13.61 15.80
C ALA A 406 -15.23 14.92 15.21
N LEU A 407 -16.20 15.59 15.85
CA LEU A 407 -16.91 16.74 15.27
C LEU A 407 -16.03 17.92 14.86
N GLN A 408 -14.81 18.02 15.40
CA GLN A 408 -13.85 19.10 15.10
C GLN A 408 -12.70 18.67 14.18
N ARG A 409 -12.71 17.43 13.70
CA ARG A 409 -11.64 16.83 12.89
C ARG A 409 -12.21 16.23 11.61
N VAL A 410 -11.35 16.06 10.61
CA VAL A 410 -11.68 15.32 9.39
C VAL A 410 -10.90 14.00 9.47
N GLY A 411 -11.61 12.88 9.58
CA GLY A 411 -10.99 11.56 9.77
C GLY A 411 -10.80 10.80 8.45
N TRP A 412 -9.62 10.23 8.24
CA TRP A 412 -9.20 9.54 7.01
C TRP A 412 -8.92 8.06 7.28
N GLY A 413 -7.68 7.59 7.19
CA GLY A 413 -7.36 6.19 7.47
C GLY A 413 -7.64 5.79 8.92
N ALA A 414 -8.09 4.55 9.12
CA ALA A 414 -8.37 3.98 10.43
C ALA A 414 -7.98 2.51 10.49
N ALA A 415 -7.56 2.03 11.66
CA ALA A 415 -7.21 0.63 11.86
C ALA A 415 -7.52 0.18 13.29
N PHE A 416 -8.10 -1.01 13.42
CA PHE A 416 -8.16 -1.74 14.68
C PHE A 416 -6.86 -2.53 14.88
N ALA A 417 -6.32 -2.50 16.10
CA ALA A 417 -5.15 -3.27 16.51
C ALA A 417 -5.10 -3.40 18.04
N ASP A 418 -4.35 -4.36 18.56
CA ASP A 418 -4.11 -4.50 20.01
C ASP A 418 -2.76 -3.87 20.35
N PHE A 419 -2.75 -2.61 20.84
CA PHE A 419 -1.51 -1.86 21.06
C PHE A 419 -0.87 -2.10 22.43
N ASP A 420 -1.56 -2.75 23.37
CA ASP A 420 -1.06 -2.98 24.74
C ASP A 420 -1.02 -4.47 25.17
N HIS A 421 -1.39 -5.37 24.26
CA HIS A 421 -1.40 -6.83 24.37
C HIS A 421 -2.42 -7.36 25.39
N ASP A 422 -3.50 -6.64 25.65
CA ASP A 422 -4.59 -7.10 26.51
C ASP A 422 -5.61 -8.02 25.80
N GLY A 423 -5.47 -8.17 24.48
CA GLY A 423 -6.30 -8.98 23.61
C GLY A 423 -7.52 -8.25 23.04
N ARG A 424 -7.76 -6.99 23.42
CA ARG A 424 -8.82 -6.13 22.87
C ARG A 424 -8.31 -5.36 21.65
N GLN A 425 -9.23 -4.95 20.79
CA GLN A 425 -8.92 -4.12 19.63
C GLN A 425 -9.11 -2.65 20.01
N ASP A 426 -8.00 -1.94 20.13
CA ASP A 426 -7.92 -0.48 20.14
C ASP A 426 -8.10 0.06 18.72
N LEU A 427 -8.25 1.38 18.60
CA LEU A 427 -8.52 2.03 17.32
C LEU A 427 -7.64 3.27 17.13
N VAL A 428 -6.94 3.35 16.00
CA VAL A 428 -6.19 4.55 15.59
C VAL A 428 -6.87 5.19 14.38
N VAL A 429 -6.89 6.54 14.32
CA VAL A 429 -7.47 7.30 13.21
C VAL A 429 -6.54 8.44 12.79
N ALA A 430 -6.20 8.52 11.51
CA ALA A 430 -5.50 9.65 10.91
C ALA A 430 -6.48 10.83 10.70
N ASN A 431 -6.11 12.02 11.16
CA ASN A 431 -6.91 13.23 10.92
C ASN A 431 -6.11 14.31 10.19
N GLY A 432 -6.80 15.07 9.34
CA GLY A 432 -6.18 16.20 8.65
C GLY A 432 -7.21 17.03 7.90
N SER A 433 -7.17 18.35 8.03
CA SER A 433 -8.21 19.20 7.44
C SER A 433 -8.13 19.27 5.91
N THR A 434 -9.26 19.58 5.28
CA THR A 434 -9.36 20.04 3.89
C THR A 434 -9.46 21.58 3.77
N PHE A 435 -9.49 22.30 4.90
CA PHE A 435 -9.53 23.77 4.89
C PHE A 435 -8.14 24.37 4.80
N GLU A 436 -8.02 25.44 4.03
CA GLU A 436 -6.77 26.19 3.92
C GLU A 436 -6.48 27.04 5.16
N ASN A 437 -5.20 27.24 5.43
CA ASN A 437 -4.72 28.14 6.47
C ASN A 437 -4.81 29.60 6.00
N ASP A 438 -5.40 30.47 6.83
CA ASP A 438 -5.51 31.90 6.51
C ASP A 438 -4.13 32.58 6.39
N ALA A 439 -3.13 32.09 7.13
CA ALA A 439 -1.77 32.62 7.14
C ALA A 439 -0.91 32.10 5.99
N GLU A 440 -1.21 30.89 5.50
CA GLU A 440 -0.54 30.24 4.37
C GLU A 440 -1.62 29.74 3.40
N PRO A 441 -2.16 30.63 2.55
CA PRO A 441 -3.14 30.23 1.53
C PRO A 441 -2.56 29.12 0.68
N LYS A 442 -3.37 28.11 0.38
CA LYS A 442 -2.94 26.83 -0.22
C LYS A 442 -2.08 25.92 0.68
N GLY A 443 -1.93 26.17 1.97
CA GLY A 443 -1.52 25.16 2.96
C GLY A 443 -2.75 24.65 3.69
N LEU A 444 -2.87 23.35 3.96
CA LEU A 444 -4.02 22.82 4.72
C LEU A 444 -3.81 22.97 6.22
N ARG A 445 -4.91 23.07 6.98
CA ARG A 445 -4.85 23.17 8.44
C ARG A 445 -4.52 21.81 9.05
N PRO A 446 -3.42 21.68 9.81
CA PRO A 446 -3.09 20.42 10.47
C PRO A 446 -4.06 20.13 11.63
N GLN A 447 -4.30 18.84 11.91
CA GLN A 447 -5.14 18.35 13.00
C GLN A 447 -4.45 17.16 13.71
N PRO A 448 -4.66 16.96 15.03
CA PRO A 448 -4.15 15.77 15.73
C PRO A 448 -4.90 14.50 15.30
N SER A 449 -4.20 13.39 15.17
CA SER A 449 -4.78 12.06 14.98
C SER A 449 -5.46 11.55 16.26
N PHE A 450 -6.19 10.44 16.21
CA PHE A 450 -6.73 9.78 17.40
C PHE A 450 -6.02 8.46 17.69
N LEU A 451 -5.84 8.16 18.97
CA LEU A 451 -5.67 6.81 19.51
C LEU A 451 -6.73 6.58 20.57
N PHE A 452 -7.56 5.58 20.35
CA PHE A 452 -8.64 5.17 21.24
C PHE A 452 -8.31 3.84 21.89
N TRP A 453 -8.26 3.83 23.22
CA TRP A 453 -8.07 2.60 24.00
C TRP A 453 -9.43 1.95 24.28
N ASN A 454 -9.56 0.68 23.92
CA ASN A 454 -10.72 -0.15 24.18
C ASN A 454 -10.64 -0.73 25.59
N ARG A 455 -11.41 -0.14 26.49
CA ARG A 455 -11.45 -0.59 27.87
C ARG A 455 -12.37 -1.80 28.01
N ASP A 456 -11.78 -2.98 27.96
CA ASP A 456 -12.43 -4.27 28.25
C ASP A 456 -13.67 -4.58 27.39
N GLY A 457 -13.86 -3.95 26.23
CA GLY A 457 -15.07 -4.08 25.40
C GLY A 457 -16.27 -3.30 25.94
N GLU A 458 -16.07 -2.35 26.86
CA GLU A 458 -17.15 -1.53 27.43
C GLU A 458 -17.28 -0.16 26.74
N ALA A 459 -16.15 0.48 26.43
CA ALA A 459 -16.08 1.79 25.81
C ALA A 459 -14.67 2.10 25.28
N PHE A 460 -14.58 3.11 24.41
CA PHE A 460 -13.33 3.66 23.92
C PHE A 460 -12.99 5.00 24.60
N HIS A 461 -11.73 5.16 24.96
CA HIS A 461 -11.21 6.39 25.56
C HIS A 461 -10.15 7.02 24.66
N ASP A 462 -10.29 8.32 24.33
CA ASP A 462 -9.27 9.07 23.60
C ASP A 462 -8.02 9.26 24.49
N ILE A 463 -7.01 8.43 24.25
CA ILE A 463 -5.71 8.49 24.95
C ILE A 463 -4.65 9.25 24.15
N THR A 464 -5.01 9.87 23.03
CA THR A 464 -4.11 10.73 22.24
C THR A 464 -3.35 11.77 23.07
N PRO A 465 -3.96 12.43 24.09
CA PRO A 465 -3.22 13.38 24.92
C PRO A 465 -2.00 12.80 25.67
N LEU A 466 -1.91 11.47 25.79
CA LEU A 466 -0.76 10.75 26.36
C LEU A 466 0.33 10.45 25.32
N VAL A 467 0.05 10.61 24.03
CA VAL A 467 0.94 10.26 22.91
C VAL A 467 1.30 11.51 22.12
N PRO A 468 2.41 12.20 22.45
CA PRO A 468 2.82 13.44 21.76
C PRO A 468 2.90 13.31 20.24
N ALA A 469 3.37 12.17 19.72
CA ALA A 469 3.52 11.94 18.28
C ALA A 469 2.18 11.93 17.51
N LEU A 470 1.07 11.57 18.15
CA LEU A 470 -0.28 11.61 17.57
C LEU A 470 -1.03 12.91 17.93
N ALA A 471 -0.71 13.50 19.09
CA ALA A 471 -1.27 14.77 19.54
C ALA A 471 -0.71 15.98 18.76
N GLU A 472 0.49 15.85 18.17
CA GLU A 472 0.99 16.81 17.21
C GLU A 472 0.08 16.87 15.99
N ALA A 473 -0.18 18.08 15.51
CA ALA A 473 -1.15 18.30 14.44
C ALA A 473 -0.47 18.16 13.08
N HIS A 474 -1.03 17.33 12.20
CA HIS A 474 -0.55 17.08 10.84
C HIS A 474 -1.71 17.10 9.83
N VAL A 475 -1.40 17.11 8.53
CA VAL A 475 -2.40 16.94 7.46
C VAL A 475 -2.40 15.47 7.05
N SER A 476 -2.80 14.60 7.96
CA SER A 476 -2.73 13.14 7.77
C SER A 476 -3.82 12.64 6.84
N ARG A 477 -3.51 11.57 6.10
CA ARG A 477 -4.39 10.91 5.12
C ARG A 477 -4.33 9.40 5.32
N GLY A 478 -3.44 8.72 4.60
CA GLY A 478 -3.24 7.28 4.69
C GLY A 478 -2.72 6.86 6.06
N LEU A 479 -3.21 5.71 6.54
CA LEU A 479 -2.78 5.09 7.78
C LEU A 479 -2.83 3.57 7.61
N ALA A 480 -1.78 2.89 8.07
CA ALA A 480 -1.74 1.44 8.15
C ALA A 480 -0.89 0.97 9.34
N VAL A 481 -1.20 -0.21 9.87
CA VAL A 481 -0.50 -0.80 11.03
C VAL A 481 0.20 -2.12 10.67
N SER A 482 1.34 -2.37 11.31
CA SER A 482 2.16 -3.59 11.23
C SER A 482 3.09 -3.67 12.45
N ASP A 483 3.59 -4.85 12.78
CA ASP A 483 4.75 -5.06 13.68
C ASP A 483 6.00 -5.16 12.80
N TYR A 484 6.56 -4.02 12.40
CA TYR A 484 7.55 -3.95 11.30
C TYR A 484 8.95 -4.39 11.74
N ASP A 485 9.30 -4.23 13.01
CA ASP A 485 10.59 -4.66 13.55
C ASP A 485 10.53 -6.03 14.25
N ASN A 486 9.38 -6.72 14.10
CA ASN A 486 9.15 -8.10 14.50
C ASN A 486 9.34 -8.33 16.01
N ASP A 487 9.15 -7.29 16.82
CA ASP A 487 9.34 -7.32 18.27
C ASP A 487 8.09 -7.81 19.03
N GLY A 488 6.94 -7.76 18.36
CA GLY A 488 5.65 -8.25 18.84
C GLY A 488 4.61 -7.19 19.14
N ASP A 489 4.97 -5.91 19.26
CA ASP A 489 4.01 -4.82 19.37
C ASP A 489 3.67 -4.20 18.01
N ILE A 490 2.49 -3.57 17.93
CA ILE A 490 1.97 -3.05 16.66
C ILE A 490 2.34 -1.57 16.52
N ASP A 491 2.94 -1.24 15.40
CA ASP A 491 3.39 0.08 14.99
C ASP A 491 2.42 0.75 14.01
N ILE A 492 2.61 2.06 13.80
CA ILE A 492 1.71 2.88 12.99
C ILE A 492 2.52 3.63 11.93
N ALA A 493 2.18 3.44 10.65
CA ALA A 493 2.63 4.30 9.55
C ALA A 493 1.51 5.26 9.13
N ILE A 494 1.84 6.55 9.00
CA ILE A 494 0.90 7.61 8.60
C ILE A 494 1.52 8.41 7.45
N VAL A 495 0.78 8.58 6.36
CA VAL A 495 1.17 9.50 5.28
C VAL A 495 0.51 10.86 5.49
N ASP A 496 1.35 11.88 5.60
CA ASP A 496 0.93 13.27 5.70
C ASP A 496 1.07 13.95 4.34
N LEU A 497 0.02 14.64 3.89
CA LEU A 497 -0.01 15.31 2.59
C LEU A 497 1.14 16.32 2.44
N ASP A 498 1.38 17.11 3.49
CA ASP A 498 2.37 18.17 3.53
C ASP A 498 3.63 17.79 4.34
N GLY A 499 3.77 16.52 4.74
CA GLY A 499 4.79 16.07 5.71
C GLY A 499 5.57 14.81 5.34
N GLY A 500 5.25 14.14 4.23
CA GLY A 500 5.87 12.86 3.88
C GLY A 500 5.20 11.71 4.64
N VAL A 501 6.00 10.91 5.34
CA VAL A 501 5.54 9.78 6.16
C VAL A 501 5.99 9.95 7.60
N ARG A 502 5.20 9.41 8.54
CA ARG A 502 5.61 9.17 9.92
C ARG A 502 5.51 7.69 10.23
N LEU A 503 6.61 7.12 10.74
CA LEU A 503 6.64 5.77 11.31
C LEU A 503 6.75 5.89 12.83
N LEU A 504 5.69 5.49 13.52
CA LEU A 504 5.58 5.55 14.96
C LEU A 504 5.76 4.15 15.53
N ARG A 505 6.95 3.88 16.08
CA ARG A 505 7.22 2.60 16.73
C ARG A 505 6.57 2.54 18.10
N ASN A 506 5.87 1.47 18.41
CA ASN A 506 5.38 1.19 19.75
C ASN A 506 6.57 0.79 20.64
N ASP A 507 6.71 1.47 21.77
CA ASP A 507 7.77 1.22 22.77
C ASP A 507 7.11 0.96 24.14
N ILE A 508 5.87 0.45 24.15
CA ILE A 508 5.17 0.14 25.38
C ILE A 508 5.94 -0.95 26.15
N GLU A 509 6.06 -0.80 27.47
CA GLU A 509 6.72 -1.84 28.26
C GLU A 509 5.90 -3.13 28.18
N LYS A 510 6.46 -4.22 27.64
CA LYS A 510 5.76 -5.50 27.40
C LYS A 510 4.90 -5.93 28.59
N ARG A 511 3.57 -5.86 28.43
CA ARG A 511 2.56 -6.18 29.45
C ARG A 511 1.79 -7.47 29.20
N GLY A 512 1.92 -8.07 28.02
CA GLY A 512 1.25 -9.30 27.63
C GLY A 512 2.06 -10.12 26.64
N ASN A 513 1.68 -11.38 26.50
CA ASN A 513 2.11 -12.25 25.44
C ASN A 513 1.20 -12.05 24.22
N TRP A 514 1.67 -12.45 23.05
CA TRP A 514 0.97 -12.28 21.78
C TRP A 514 1.17 -13.50 20.88
N ILE A 515 0.46 -13.54 19.75
CA ILE A 515 0.73 -14.45 18.65
C ILE A 515 0.50 -13.71 17.32
N LYS A 516 1.40 -13.93 16.35
CA LYS A 516 1.21 -13.47 14.97
C LYS A 516 0.94 -14.64 14.03
N LEU A 517 -0.01 -14.47 13.12
CA LEU A 517 -0.46 -15.51 12.20
C LEU A 517 -0.45 -14.98 10.76
N ARG A 518 0.38 -15.59 9.92
CA ARG A 518 0.35 -15.44 8.45
C ARG A 518 -0.45 -16.57 7.85
N LEU A 519 -1.29 -16.24 6.88
CA LEU A 519 -2.14 -17.21 6.20
C LEU A 519 -1.70 -17.43 4.76
N ARG A 520 -1.84 -18.68 4.31
CA ARG A 520 -1.83 -19.05 2.89
C ARG A 520 -3.03 -19.94 2.61
N ALA A 521 -4.02 -19.38 1.91
CA ALA A 521 -5.15 -20.15 1.40
C ALA A 521 -4.67 -21.06 0.27
N THR A 522 -5.35 -22.18 0.01
CA THR A 522 -5.04 -23.11 -1.08
C THR A 522 -6.25 -23.42 -1.98
N PRO A 523 -6.99 -22.40 -2.46
CA PRO A 523 -8.17 -22.65 -3.27
C PRO A 523 -7.79 -23.46 -4.51
N ASN A 524 -8.56 -24.51 -4.79
CA ASN A 524 -8.31 -25.42 -5.90
C ASN A 524 -6.89 -26.03 -5.95
N GLY A 525 -6.16 -26.04 -4.82
CA GLY A 525 -4.80 -26.57 -4.70
C GLY A 525 -3.68 -25.61 -5.14
N ARG A 526 -3.97 -24.33 -5.41
CA ARG A 526 -2.98 -23.27 -5.64
C ARG A 526 -2.83 -22.45 -4.37
N ALA A 527 -1.61 -22.28 -3.87
CA ALA A 527 -1.38 -21.50 -2.66
C ALA A 527 -1.39 -20.00 -3.01
N ILE A 528 -2.17 -19.21 -2.27
CA ILE A 528 -2.28 -17.76 -2.43
C ILE A 528 -1.80 -17.10 -1.15
N ALA A 529 -0.93 -16.11 -1.28
CA ALA A 529 -0.46 -15.31 -0.17
C ALA A 529 -1.62 -14.50 0.45
N GLY A 530 -1.68 -14.51 1.77
CA GLY A 530 -2.73 -13.86 2.54
C GLY A 530 -3.95 -14.76 2.77
N GLY A 531 -5.04 -14.12 3.19
CA GLY A 531 -6.21 -14.83 3.67
C GLY A 531 -7.44 -13.96 3.77
N THR A 532 -7.61 -12.93 2.93
CA THR A 532 -8.79 -12.04 2.93
C THR A 532 -10.09 -12.82 3.12
N GLY A 533 -10.95 -12.45 4.07
CA GLY A 533 -12.18 -13.20 4.38
C GLY A 533 -12.01 -14.46 5.23
N ALA A 534 -10.78 -14.88 5.58
CA ALA A 534 -10.59 -15.90 6.59
C ALA A 534 -10.82 -15.31 7.99
N SER A 535 -11.45 -16.10 8.85
CA SER A 535 -11.67 -15.80 10.27
C SER A 535 -10.90 -16.76 11.16
N ILE A 536 -10.28 -16.24 12.20
CA ILE A 536 -9.36 -16.96 13.08
C ILE A 536 -9.85 -16.81 14.51
N VAL A 537 -9.96 -17.92 15.23
CA VAL A 537 -10.28 -17.95 16.66
C VAL A 537 -9.10 -18.52 17.43
N VAL A 538 -8.41 -17.68 18.20
CA VAL A 538 -7.35 -18.10 19.13
C VAL A 538 -7.94 -18.30 20.52
N ARG A 539 -7.70 -19.48 21.10
CA ARG A 539 -8.08 -19.79 22.48
C ARG A 539 -6.86 -19.81 23.37
N SER A 540 -6.88 -19.03 24.43
CA SER A 540 -5.80 -18.97 25.42
C SER A 540 -6.38 -18.57 26.78
N GLY A 541 -5.89 -19.21 27.86
CA GLY A 541 -6.33 -18.89 29.22
C GLY A 541 -7.84 -19.05 29.46
N GLY A 542 -8.53 -19.86 28.63
CA GLY A 542 -9.99 -20.01 28.67
C GLY A 542 -10.80 -18.89 27.99
N VAL A 543 -10.14 -17.96 27.29
CA VAL A 543 -10.76 -16.90 26.50
C VAL A 543 -10.58 -17.22 25.01
N ALA A 544 -11.61 -16.97 24.20
CA ALA A 544 -11.54 -17.04 22.75
C ALA A 544 -11.52 -15.62 22.19
N ARG A 545 -10.61 -15.34 21.25
CA ARG A 545 -10.50 -14.06 20.55
C ARG A 545 -10.58 -14.30 19.05
N ARG A 546 -11.44 -13.55 18.36
CA ARG A 546 -11.64 -13.63 16.92
C ARG A 546 -10.83 -12.54 16.21
N ARG A 547 -10.23 -12.84 15.07
CA ARG A 547 -9.71 -11.85 14.10
C ARG A 547 -10.07 -12.28 12.70
N SER A 548 -10.22 -11.32 11.80
CA SER A 548 -10.55 -11.54 10.40
C SER A 548 -9.60 -10.76 9.51
N VAL A 549 -9.28 -11.27 8.33
CA VAL A 549 -8.45 -10.56 7.36
C VAL A 549 -9.33 -9.73 6.43
N SER A 550 -9.19 -8.40 6.46
CA SER A 550 -9.93 -7.46 5.61
C SER A 550 -9.03 -6.74 4.60
N SER A 551 -9.59 -6.23 3.50
CA SER A 551 -8.83 -5.79 2.32
C SER A 551 -8.29 -4.35 2.31
N GLY A 552 -8.63 -3.48 3.27
CA GLY A 552 -8.02 -2.13 3.36
C GLY A 552 -8.78 -1.09 4.20
N SER A 553 -8.21 0.13 4.26
CA SER A 553 -8.79 1.37 4.81
C SER A 553 -8.66 2.51 3.79
N TYR A 554 -8.73 3.78 4.21
CA TYR A 554 -8.60 4.94 3.31
C TYR A 554 -7.26 4.92 2.55
N LEU A 555 -7.33 4.57 1.26
CA LEU A 555 -6.21 4.47 0.31
C LEU A 555 -5.09 3.50 0.74
N SER A 556 -5.26 2.79 1.85
CA SER A 556 -4.16 2.17 2.60
C SER A 556 -4.50 0.73 2.97
N GLN A 557 -3.49 -0.08 3.24
CA GLN A 557 -3.64 -1.49 3.60
C GLN A 557 -2.79 -1.82 4.82
N ASN A 558 -3.43 -2.35 5.86
CA ASN A 558 -2.74 -2.91 7.02
C ASN A 558 -1.96 -4.18 6.63
N SER A 559 -1.05 -4.60 7.51
CA SER A 559 -0.44 -5.92 7.41
C SER A 559 -1.48 -7.03 7.19
N LEU A 560 -1.16 -7.96 6.29
CA LEU A 560 -1.91 -9.21 6.15
C LEU A 560 -1.55 -10.24 7.24
N THR A 561 -0.51 -9.96 8.04
CA THR A 561 -0.16 -10.74 9.23
C THR A 561 -1.07 -10.34 10.38
N LEU A 562 -1.88 -11.28 10.86
CA LEU A 562 -2.77 -11.02 12.00
C LEU A 562 -2.00 -11.03 13.32
N HIS A 563 -2.34 -10.10 14.21
CA HIS A 563 -1.84 -10.03 15.57
C HIS A 563 -2.97 -10.20 16.58
N ILE A 564 -2.70 -11.01 17.61
CA ILE A 564 -3.61 -11.24 18.73
C ILE A 564 -2.80 -11.20 20.03
N GLY A 565 -3.04 -10.20 20.88
CA GLY A 565 -2.61 -10.27 22.27
C GLY A 565 -3.39 -11.33 23.04
N ILE A 566 -2.69 -12.04 23.91
CA ILE A 566 -3.25 -13.07 24.79
C ILE A 566 -3.05 -12.71 26.27
N GLY A 567 -2.72 -11.44 26.56
CA GLY A 567 -2.52 -10.93 27.91
C GLY A 567 -1.49 -11.76 28.69
N ALA A 568 -1.83 -12.12 29.91
CA ALA A 568 -0.94 -12.90 30.78
C ALA A 568 -0.92 -14.42 30.47
N ALA A 569 -1.62 -14.90 29.43
CA ALA A 569 -1.65 -16.32 29.12
C ALA A 569 -0.27 -16.80 28.63
N GLU A 570 0.26 -17.85 29.25
CA GLU A 570 1.58 -18.43 28.90
C GLU A 570 1.48 -19.57 27.86
N SER A 571 0.27 -19.89 27.40
CA SER A 571 0.02 -20.98 26.45
C SER A 571 -1.20 -20.71 25.59
N ILE A 572 -1.15 -21.22 24.36
CA ILE A 572 -2.29 -21.24 23.43
C ILE A 572 -2.94 -22.62 23.48
N ASP A 573 -4.23 -22.65 23.78
CA ASP A 573 -5.04 -23.87 23.88
C ASP A 573 -5.37 -24.44 22.48
N GLY A 574 -5.53 -23.57 21.49
CA GLY A 574 -5.73 -23.93 20.09
C GLY A 574 -6.05 -22.71 19.22
N VAL A 575 -5.83 -22.87 17.92
CA VAL A 575 -6.16 -21.88 16.89
C VAL A 575 -7.04 -22.55 15.85
N ASP A 576 -8.25 -22.04 15.65
CA ASP A 576 -9.11 -22.45 14.55
C ASP A 576 -9.04 -21.39 13.44
N VAL A 577 -8.84 -21.83 12.20
CA VAL A 577 -8.91 -20.98 11.01
C VAL A 577 -10.08 -21.44 10.17
N ARG A 578 -11.09 -20.60 10.01
CA ARG A 578 -12.16 -20.76 9.02
C ARG A 578 -11.73 -20.09 7.73
N TRP A 579 -11.50 -20.89 6.71
CA TRP A 579 -11.15 -20.45 5.36
C TRP A 579 -12.41 -20.06 4.57
N ARG A 580 -12.23 -19.29 3.49
CA ARG A 580 -13.33 -18.77 2.64
C ARG A 580 -14.26 -19.87 2.14
N ALA A 581 -13.71 -21.01 1.69
CA ALA A 581 -14.49 -22.16 1.22
C ALA A 581 -15.29 -22.90 2.34
N GLY A 582 -15.34 -22.35 3.55
CA GLY A 582 -16.02 -22.91 4.72
C GLY A 582 -15.27 -24.06 5.39
N ALA A 583 -14.08 -24.41 4.90
CA ALA A 583 -13.20 -25.37 5.57
C ALA A 583 -12.68 -24.78 6.88
N THR A 584 -12.47 -25.63 7.88
CA THR A 584 -11.88 -25.21 9.15
C THR A 584 -10.71 -26.11 9.49
N ASP A 585 -9.54 -25.49 9.69
CA ASP A 585 -8.37 -26.16 10.24
C ASP A 585 -8.17 -25.78 11.70
N THR A 586 -7.82 -26.77 12.52
CA THR A 586 -7.49 -26.57 13.94
C THR A 586 -6.04 -26.91 14.17
N TYR A 587 -5.30 -25.96 14.75
CA TYR A 587 -3.90 -26.09 15.10
C TYR A 587 -3.72 -26.07 16.62
N THR A 588 -2.77 -26.86 17.11
CA THR A 588 -2.43 -26.97 18.55
C THR A 588 -0.92 -27.00 18.73
N GLY A 589 -0.44 -26.68 19.94
CA GLY A 589 0.99 -26.65 20.24
C GLY A 589 1.74 -25.46 19.65
N LEU A 590 1.02 -24.36 19.37
CA LEU A 590 1.63 -23.08 19.05
C LEU A 590 2.10 -22.42 20.33
N GLU A 591 3.33 -21.91 20.29
CA GLU A 591 3.92 -21.17 21.41
C GLU A 591 3.61 -19.68 21.25
N PRO A 592 3.34 -18.96 22.37
CA PRO A 592 3.22 -17.50 22.34
C PRO A 592 4.52 -16.81 21.93
N ASN A 593 4.41 -15.51 21.63
CA ASN A 593 5.49 -14.61 21.25
C ASN A 593 6.27 -15.11 20.03
N ALA A 594 5.52 -15.55 19.02
CA ALA A 594 6.05 -16.08 17.78
C ALA A 594 5.09 -15.81 16.62
N THR A 595 5.68 -15.72 15.43
CA THR A 595 4.96 -15.67 14.15
C THR A 595 4.83 -17.08 13.58
N TRP A 596 3.63 -17.45 13.17
CA TRP A 596 3.33 -18.74 12.57
C TRP A 596 2.71 -18.57 11.18
N LEU A 597 3.16 -19.39 10.23
CA LEU A 597 2.52 -19.57 8.93
C LEU A 597 1.53 -20.75 9.03
N LEU A 598 0.27 -20.47 8.74
CA LEU A 598 -0.80 -21.44 8.64
C LEU A 598 -1.21 -21.58 7.17
N VAL A 599 -1.16 -22.82 6.67
CA VAL A 599 -1.50 -23.16 5.28
C VAL A 599 -2.76 -24.02 5.29
N GLU A 600 -3.75 -23.65 4.48
CA GLU A 600 -5.00 -24.39 4.37
C GLU A 600 -4.74 -25.88 4.04
N GLY A 601 -5.41 -26.77 4.78
CA GLY A 601 -5.29 -28.22 4.67
C GLY A 601 -3.97 -28.81 5.21
N ALA A 602 -3.01 -27.99 5.63
CA ALA A 602 -1.75 -28.48 6.21
C ALA A 602 -1.93 -28.85 7.68
N ALA A 603 -1.54 -30.07 8.05
CA ALA A 603 -1.69 -30.57 9.42
C ALA A 603 -0.67 -30.02 10.42
N THR A 604 0.36 -29.31 9.98
CA THR A 604 1.45 -28.83 10.84
C THR A 604 1.71 -27.35 10.53
N PRO A 605 1.60 -26.46 11.53
CA PRO A 605 1.91 -25.05 11.35
C PRO A 605 3.43 -24.86 11.27
N GLU A 606 3.87 -23.86 10.52
CA GLU A 606 5.28 -23.52 10.39
C GLU A 606 5.61 -22.30 11.27
N ARG A 607 6.65 -22.40 12.09
CA ARG A 607 7.13 -21.24 12.85
C ARG A 607 8.08 -20.45 11.97
N LEU A 608 7.75 -19.18 11.74
CA LEU A 608 8.64 -18.27 11.01
C LEU A 608 9.77 -17.79 11.94
N ALA A 609 10.98 -17.71 11.40
CA ALA A 609 12.16 -17.29 12.15
C ALA A 609 12.20 -15.76 12.24
N GLN A 610 12.37 -15.22 13.46
CA GLN A 610 12.56 -13.79 13.68
C GLN A 610 13.94 -13.34 13.20
N GLY A 611 14.02 -12.34 12.31
CA GLY A 611 15.26 -11.73 11.85
C GLY A 611 16.24 -12.70 11.16
N ALA A 612 15.73 -13.82 10.65
CA ALA A 612 16.52 -14.71 9.83
C ALA A 612 16.32 -14.28 8.39
N ARG A 613 17.11 -13.30 7.95
CA ARG A 613 17.36 -12.99 6.53
C ARG A 613 17.24 -14.28 5.77
N ALA A 614 16.21 -14.44 4.94
CA ALA A 614 15.98 -15.68 4.23
C ALA A 614 17.27 -15.97 3.46
N THR A 615 18.09 -16.87 4.00
CA THR A 615 19.21 -17.39 3.24
C THR A 615 18.54 -18.21 2.16
N ALA A 616 18.37 -17.62 0.99
CA ALA A 616 17.96 -18.27 -0.25
C ALA A 616 18.50 -19.69 -0.24
N THR A 617 17.62 -20.70 -0.04
CA THR A 617 17.89 -22.14 -0.23
C THR A 617 16.69 -23.02 0.22
N GLN A 618 15.46 -22.66 -0.11
CA GLN A 618 14.37 -23.64 -0.12
C GLN A 618 13.70 -23.62 -1.50
N PRO A 619 13.68 -24.76 -2.24
CA PRO A 619 12.80 -24.91 -3.39
C PRO A 619 11.33 -24.83 -2.93
N PRO A 620 10.36 -24.59 -3.85
CA PRO A 620 8.95 -24.51 -3.50
C PRO A 620 8.52 -25.69 -2.62
N SER A 621 7.82 -25.39 -1.52
CA SER A 621 7.49 -26.27 -0.39
C SER A 621 6.64 -27.50 -0.73
N SER A 622 6.25 -27.67 -2.00
CA SER A 622 5.43 -28.78 -2.53
C SER A 622 6.22 -29.84 -3.30
N VAL A 623 7.52 -29.65 -3.56
CA VAL A 623 8.33 -30.53 -4.44
C VAL A 623 9.54 -31.11 -3.70
N SER A 624 9.76 -32.42 -3.78
CA SER A 624 10.94 -33.02 -3.14
C SER A 624 12.24 -32.48 -3.77
N ALA A 625 13.31 -32.35 -2.99
CA ALA A 625 14.60 -31.83 -3.50
C ALA A 625 15.11 -32.56 -4.76
N ARG A 626 14.77 -33.85 -4.90
CA ARG A 626 15.10 -34.66 -6.08
C ARG A 626 14.27 -34.29 -7.30
N GLU A 627 12.99 -34.00 -7.11
CA GLU A 627 12.09 -33.52 -8.16
C GLU A 627 12.45 -32.10 -8.58
N ALA A 628 12.75 -31.20 -7.64
CA ALA A 628 13.22 -29.84 -7.91
C ALA A 628 14.49 -29.84 -8.78
N THR A 629 15.47 -30.69 -8.43
CA THR A 629 16.69 -30.89 -9.25
C THR A 629 16.34 -31.38 -10.66
N THR A 630 15.35 -32.27 -10.79
CA THR A 630 14.97 -32.82 -12.08
C THR A 630 14.29 -31.76 -12.96
N LEU A 631 13.38 -30.98 -12.37
CA LEU A 631 12.66 -29.89 -13.03
C LEU A 631 13.62 -28.77 -13.45
N PHE A 632 14.56 -28.39 -12.58
CA PHE A 632 15.65 -27.48 -12.92
C PHE A 632 16.33 -27.89 -14.23
N TRP A 633 16.86 -29.12 -14.29
CA TRP A 633 17.63 -29.58 -15.46
C TRP A 633 16.77 -29.78 -16.71
N GLN A 634 15.48 -30.04 -16.57
CA GLN A 634 14.55 -30.10 -17.70
C GLN A 634 14.32 -28.71 -18.30
N ASN A 635 13.95 -27.74 -17.46
CA ASN A 635 13.71 -26.36 -17.89
C ASN A 635 14.98 -25.70 -18.40
N HIS A 636 16.11 -25.85 -17.69
CA HIS A 636 17.40 -25.35 -18.13
C HIS A 636 17.81 -25.93 -19.50
N ARG A 637 17.59 -27.24 -19.73
CA ARG A 637 17.90 -27.84 -21.04
C ARG A 637 17.00 -27.30 -22.14
N ALA A 638 15.70 -27.20 -21.89
CA ALA A 638 14.75 -26.65 -22.85
C ALA A 638 15.09 -25.19 -23.19
N ALA A 639 15.44 -24.39 -22.18
CA ALA A 639 15.90 -23.01 -22.36
C ALA A 639 17.17 -22.94 -23.21
N MET A 640 18.13 -23.84 -22.96
CA MET A 640 19.37 -23.93 -23.72
C MET A 640 19.15 -24.38 -25.15
N ASP A 641 18.21 -25.29 -25.42
CA ASP A 641 17.83 -25.69 -26.78
C ASP A 641 17.15 -24.53 -27.52
N ALA A 642 16.18 -23.86 -26.89
CA ALA A 642 15.54 -22.66 -27.44
C ALA A 642 16.57 -21.57 -27.78
N THR A 643 17.56 -21.35 -26.90
CA THR A 643 18.61 -20.36 -27.10
C THR A 643 19.62 -20.76 -28.19
N LYS A 644 20.16 -21.99 -28.14
CA LYS A 644 21.33 -22.40 -28.94
C LYS A 644 20.98 -23.13 -30.23
N VAL A 645 19.86 -23.84 -30.24
CA VAL A 645 19.41 -24.64 -31.39
C VAL A 645 18.44 -23.84 -32.22
N ASP A 646 17.44 -23.24 -31.58
CA ASP A 646 16.34 -22.57 -32.28
C ASP A 646 16.57 -21.06 -32.48
N GLY A 647 17.42 -20.45 -31.64
CA GLY A 647 17.67 -19.01 -31.65
C GLY A 647 16.47 -18.18 -31.18
N ASP A 648 15.56 -18.80 -30.43
CA ASP A 648 14.33 -18.20 -29.91
C ASP A 648 14.52 -17.73 -28.48
N TYR A 649 15.00 -16.48 -28.34
CA TYR A 649 15.25 -15.87 -27.03
C TYR A 649 13.95 -15.61 -26.25
N ALA A 650 12.84 -15.35 -26.94
CA ALA A 650 11.55 -15.09 -26.30
C ALA A 650 11.00 -16.36 -25.63
N ALA A 651 11.19 -17.52 -26.27
CA ALA A 651 10.84 -18.81 -25.67
C ALA A 651 11.82 -19.24 -24.57
N ALA A 652 13.09 -18.85 -24.65
CA ALA A 652 14.12 -19.24 -23.68
C ALA A 652 14.00 -18.53 -22.32
N ILE A 653 13.58 -17.26 -22.30
CA ILE A 653 13.45 -16.44 -21.08
C ILE A 653 12.55 -17.09 -20.02
N PRO A 654 11.27 -17.43 -20.30
CA PRO A 654 10.41 -18.04 -19.30
C PRO A 654 10.94 -19.41 -18.83
N LEU A 655 11.62 -20.17 -19.70
CA LEU A 655 12.24 -21.45 -19.33
C LEU A 655 13.45 -21.27 -18.40
N PHE A 656 14.26 -20.22 -18.57
CA PHE A 656 15.33 -19.91 -17.63
C PHE A 656 14.80 -19.39 -16.30
N ARG A 657 13.75 -18.53 -16.30
CA ARG A 657 13.08 -18.09 -15.07
C ARG A 657 12.50 -19.28 -14.30
N GLU A 658 11.79 -20.16 -15.00
CA GLU A 658 11.26 -21.40 -14.42
C GLU A 658 12.37 -22.32 -13.88
N ALA A 659 13.51 -22.45 -14.57
CA ALA A 659 14.65 -23.17 -14.03
C ALA A 659 15.14 -22.51 -12.73
N LEU A 660 15.32 -21.19 -12.71
CA LEU A 660 15.79 -20.43 -11.55
C LEU A 660 14.80 -20.48 -10.37
N ARG A 661 13.51 -20.78 -10.57
CA ARG A 661 12.58 -21.07 -9.46
C ARG A 661 13.06 -22.24 -8.58
N TYR A 662 13.74 -23.23 -9.16
CA TYR A 662 14.23 -24.43 -8.46
C TYR A 662 15.69 -24.36 -8.01
N ASP A 663 16.52 -23.56 -8.70
CA ASP A 663 17.92 -23.28 -8.32
C ASP A 663 18.24 -21.81 -8.60
N PRO A 664 17.84 -20.89 -7.71
CA PRO A 664 17.97 -19.43 -7.92
C PRO A 664 19.41 -18.95 -8.05
N ASP A 665 20.36 -19.73 -7.54
CA ASP A 665 21.79 -19.40 -7.51
C ASP A 665 22.56 -20.08 -8.65
N HIS A 666 21.87 -20.62 -9.65
CA HIS A 666 22.56 -21.30 -10.75
C HIS A 666 23.21 -20.30 -11.71
N GLU A 667 24.53 -20.12 -11.56
CA GLU A 667 25.33 -19.12 -12.30
C GLU A 667 25.11 -19.14 -13.82
N ASP A 668 25.08 -20.33 -14.45
CA ASP A 668 24.87 -20.42 -15.90
C ASP A 668 23.45 -19.96 -16.31
N ALA A 669 22.43 -20.26 -15.51
CA ALA A 669 21.05 -19.92 -15.84
C ALA A 669 20.85 -18.41 -15.76
N LEU A 670 21.37 -17.77 -14.71
CA LEU A 670 21.42 -16.31 -14.57
C LEU A 670 22.18 -15.66 -15.74
N TYR A 671 23.31 -16.24 -16.15
CA TYR A 671 24.11 -15.72 -17.26
C TYR A 671 23.36 -15.76 -18.59
N TYR A 672 22.72 -16.89 -18.91
CA TYR A 672 22.02 -17.06 -20.17
C TYR A 672 20.68 -16.33 -20.20
N LEU A 673 19.98 -16.21 -19.06
CA LEU A 673 18.80 -15.34 -18.93
C LEU A 673 19.17 -13.90 -19.25
N GLY A 674 20.19 -13.35 -18.59
CA GLY A 674 20.66 -11.98 -18.85
C GLY A 674 21.07 -11.78 -20.32
N ALA A 675 21.70 -12.78 -20.95
CA ALA A 675 22.04 -12.72 -22.37
C ALA A 675 20.80 -12.74 -23.30
N CYS A 676 19.76 -13.51 -22.98
CA CYS A 676 18.51 -13.54 -23.73
C CYS A 676 17.76 -12.20 -23.60
N LEU A 677 17.73 -11.62 -22.41
CA LEU A 677 17.09 -10.33 -22.13
C LEU A 677 17.77 -9.19 -22.91
N VAL A 678 19.11 -9.15 -22.95
CA VAL A 678 19.86 -8.22 -23.83
C VAL A 678 19.49 -8.41 -25.30
N ALA A 679 19.34 -9.65 -25.77
CA ALA A 679 18.96 -9.92 -27.17
C ALA A 679 17.54 -9.45 -27.49
N MET A 680 16.64 -9.45 -26.50
CA MET A 680 15.27 -8.97 -26.61
C MET A 680 15.12 -7.45 -26.39
N GLY A 681 16.19 -6.77 -25.97
CA GLY A 681 16.18 -5.33 -25.68
C GLY A 681 15.69 -4.98 -24.27
N ASP A 682 15.42 -5.97 -23.42
CA ASP A 682 15.13 -5.77 -22.00
C ASP A 682 16.45 -5.57 -21.24
N THR A 683 16.80 -4.29 -21.08
CA THR A 683 18.07 -3.89 -20.49
C THR A 683 18.04 -3.99 -18.97
N ASP A 684 16.92 -3.63 -18.34
CA ASP A 684 16.78 -3.58 -16.89
C ASP A 684 16.74 -5.00 -16.30
N GLY A 685 15.96 -5.90 -16.91
CA GLY A 685 15.95 -7.32 -16.53
C GLY A 685 17.32 -7.99 -16.72
N ALA A 686 18.06 -7.61 -17.75
CA ALA A 686 19.42 -8.09 -17.97
C ALA A 686 20.41 -7.58 -16.91
N LEU A 687 20.31 -6.30 -16.51
CA LEU A 687 21.12 -5.71 -15.46
C LEU A 687 20.88 -6.40 -14.11
N ALA A 688 19.62 -6.68 -13.77
CA ALA A 688 19.25 -7.44 -12.58
C ALA A 688 19.80 -8.87 -12.61
N SER A 689 19.62 -9.58 -13.72
CA SER A 689 20.13 -10.95 -13.88
C SER A 689 21.65 -11.05 -13.71
N PHE A 690 22.41 -10.10 -14.27
CA PHE A 690 23.87 -10.08 -14.11
C PHE A 690 24.32 -9.59 -12.73
N ALA A 691 23.56 -8.70 -12.08
CA ALA A 691 23.82 -8.31 -10.70
C ALA A 691 23.69 -9.53 -9.77
N ARG A 692 22.59 -10.28 -9.89
CA ARG A 692 22.36 -11.52 -9.15
C ARG A 692 23.45 -12.56 -9.38
N LEU A 693 23.86 -12.75 -10.64
CA LEU A 693 24.98 -13.63 -10.97
C LEU A 693 26.27 -13.25 -10.22
N VAL A 694 26.58 -11.95 -10.15
CA VAL A 694 27.79 -11.44 -9.50
C VAL A 694 27.69 -11.49 -7.97
N GLU A 695 26.49 -11.46 -7.40
CA GLU A 695 26.26 -11.75 -5.98
C GLU A 695 26.56 -13.21 -5.65
N VAL A 696 25.99 -14.12 -6.45
CA VAL A 696 26.18 -15.58 -6.33
C VAL A 696 27.65 -15.95 -6.52
N ASN A 697 28.29 -15.42 -7.55
CA ASN A 697 29.71 -15.62 -7.83
C ASN A 697 30.42 -14.29 -8.09
N PRO A 698 30.96 -13.65 -7.04
CA PRO A 698 31.71 -12.39 -7.15
C PRO A 698 32.99 -12.49 -7.98
N SER A 699 33.43 -13.71 -8.31
CA SER A 699 34.60 -14.01 -9.14
C SER A 699 34.21 -14.45 -10.56
N SER A 700 32.94 -14.37 -10.95
CA SER A 700 32.52 -14.70 -12.31
C SER A 700 33.01 -13.63 -13.29
N HIS A 701 34.12 -13.93 -13.96
CA HIS A 701 34.72 -13.05 -14.96
C HIS A 701 33.71 -12.64 -16.04
N ARG A 702 32.96 -13.61 -16.58
CA ARG A 702 31.96 -13.39 -17.63
C ARG A 702 30.78 -12.53 -17.15
N GLY A 703 30.33 -12.71 -15.90
CA GLY A 703 29.24 -11.94 -15.31
C GLY A 703 29.65 -10.49 -15.09
N LEU A 704 30.80 -10.27 -14.44
CA LEU A 704 31.37 -8.94 -14.22
C LEU A 704 31.63 -8.19 -15.54
N ARG A 705 32.19 -8.87 -16.55
CA ARG A 705 32.42 -8.29 -17.87
C ARG A 705 31.11 -7.86 -18.53
N ARG A 706 30.10 -8.73 -18.54
CA ARG A 706 28.78 -8.44 -19.13
C ARG A 706 28.08 -7.30 -18.43
N TRP A 707 27.98 -7.38 -17.11
CA TRP A 707 27.33 -6.37 -16.28
C TRP A 707 28.00 -5.01 -16.47
N GLY A 708 29.33 -4.95 -16.34
CA GLY A 708 30.07 -3.70 -16.48
C GLY A 708 29.97 -3.10 -17.88
N THR A 709 29.94 -3.92 -18.94
CA THR A 709 29.79 -3.42 -20.32
C THR A 709 28.37 -2.91 -20.57
N LEU A 710 27.34 -3.63 -20.09
CA LEU A 710 25.95 -3.22 -20.21
C LEU A 710 25.69 -1.91 -19.47
N ARG A 711 26.13 -1.80 -18.21
CA ARG A 711 26.07 -0.56 -17.42
C ARG A 711 26.76 0.61 -18.10
N ALA A 712 27.89 0.38 -18.76
CA ALA A 712 28.58 1.43 -19.51
C ALA A 712 27.79 1.87 -20.75
N SER A 713 27.10 0.94 -21.41
CA SER A 713 26.33 1.22 -22.63
C SER A 713 25.02 1.96 -22.36
N THR A 714 24.48 1.85 -21.14
CA THR A 714 23.22 2.46 -20.71
C THR A 714 23.44 3.57 -19.67
N ALA A 715 24.68 4.03 -19.50
CA ALA A 715 25.00 5.06 -18.54
C ALA A 715 24.42 6.42 -18.95
N GLU A 716 23.61 7.01 -18.06
CA GLU A 716 22.98 8.33 -18.24
C GLU A 716 23.69 9.42 -17.43
N SER A 717 24.52 9.04 -16.45
CA SER A 717 25.21 9.94 -15.52
C SER A 717 26.68 9.56 -15.33
N ALA A 718 27.46 10.48 -14.74
CA ALA A 718 28.85 10.22 -14.35
C ALA A 718 28.94 9.10 -13.30
N ALA A 719 27.99 9.04 -12.38
CA ALA A 719 27.89 7.97 -11.37
C ALA A 719 27.68 6.59 -12.02
N HIS A 720 26.84 6.50 -13.06
CA HIS A 720 26.65 5.23 -13.80
C HIS A 720 27.93 4.77 -14.50
N LEU A 721 28.68 5.70 -15.12
CA LEU A 721 29.98 5.41 -15.73
C LEU A 721 31.04 4.99 -14.70
N ASP A 722 31.01 5.58 -13.50
CA ASP A 722 31.90 5.24 -12.40
C ASP A 722 31.64 3.82 -11.89
N ALA A 723 30.37 3.45 -11.70
CA ALA A 723 29.99 2.12 -11.26
C ALA A 723 30.25 1.04 -12.34
N ALA A 724 30.05 1.38 -13.62
CA ALA A 724 30.43 0.53 -14.74
C ALA A 724 31.95 0.28 -14.76
N TYR A 725 32.74 1.34 -14.56
CA TYR A 725 34.20 1.25 -14.46
C TYR A 725 34.65 0.35 -13.31
N GLU A 726 34.07 0.49 -12.13
CA GLU A 726 34.41 -0.35 -10.97
C GLU A 726 34.10 -1.82 -11.23
N THR A 727 32.96 -2.10 -11.85
CA THR A 727 32.54 -3.45 -12.24
C THR A 727 33.53 -4.08 -13.23
N LEU A 728 33.91 -3.35 -14.28
CA LEU A 728 34.91 -3.79 -15.25
C LEU A 728 36.31 -3.92 -14.64
N ALA A 729 36.68 -3.04 -13.71
CA ALA A 729 37.96 -3.14 -13.01
C ALA A 729 38.03 -4.38 -12.12
N ARG A 730 36.91 -4.83 -11.55
CA ARG A 730 36.79 -6.14 -10.89
C ARG A 730 36.97 -7.27 -11.89
N ALA A 731 36.30 -7.22 -13.06
CA ALA A 731 36.50 -8.22 -14.11
C ALA A 731 37.98 -8.36 -14.51
N GLN A 732 38.68 -7.24 -14.74
CA GLN A 732 40.10 -7.24 -15.11
C GLN A 732 41.00 -7.84 -14.02
N LYS A 733 40.64 -7.66 -12.74
CA LYS A 733 41.39 -8.29 -11.63
C LYS A 733 41.25 -9.80 -11.62
N VAL A 734 40.08 -10.32 -12.00
CA VAL A 734 39.80 -11.76 -12.09
C VAL A 734 40.58 -12.38 -13.26
N ASN A 735 40.59 -11.72 -14.43
CA ASN A 735 41.39 -12.16 -15.58
C ASN A 735 42.16 -10.98 -16.18
N GLN A 736 43.46 -10.91 -15.86
CA GLN A 736 44.32 -9.80 -16.29
C GLN A 736 44.79 -9.92 -17.76
N GLU A 737 44.67 -11.11 -18.36
CA GLU A 737 45.17 -11.39 -19.71
C GLU A 737 44.12 -11.15 -20.80
N GLU A 738 42.84 -11.07 -20.45
CA GLU A 738 41.77 -10.82 -21.42
C GLU A 738 41.82 -9.37 -21.93
N THR A 739 41.86 -9.20 -23.25
CA THR A 739 41.97 -7.87 -23.86
C THR A 739 40.61 -7.18 -24.00
N GLY A 740 39.51 -7.93 -23.94
CA GLY A 740 38.13 -7.45 -24.03
C GLY A 740 37.73 -6.50 -22.89
N VAL A 741 37.94 -6.90 -21.63
CA VAL A 741 37.68 -6.01 -20.48
C VAL A 741 38.59 -4.78 -20.50
N LEU A 742 39.85 -4.94 -20.92
CA LEU A 742 40.80 -3.83 -21.00
C LEU A 742 40.37 -2.79 -22.06
N LEU A 743 39.83 -3.26 -23.19
CA LEU A 743 39.22 -2.43 -24.21
C LEU A 743 37.99 -1.69 -23.66
N ALA A 744 37.07 -2.39 -22.99
CA ALA A 744 35.87 -1.81 -22.39
C ALA A 744 36.19 -0.74 -21.33
N LEU A 745 37.20 -0.98 -20.47
CA LEU A 745 37.71 0.02 -19.53
C LEU A 745 38.26 1.26 -20.24
N GLY A 746 38.97 1.08 -21.35
CA GLY A 746 39.47 2.20 -22.16
C GLY A 746 38.33 3.01 -22.81
N GLU A 747 37.25 2.36 -23.22
CA GLU A 747 36.05 3.04 -23.73
C GLU A 747 35.34 3.83 -22.64
N VAL A 748 35.20 3.28 -21.43
CA VAL A 748 34.63 4.00 -20.28
C VAL A 748 35.51 5.19 -19.89
N ASP A 749 36.84 5.06 -19.96
CA ASP A 749 37.74 6.20 -19.76
C ASP A 749 37.55 7.29 -20.82
N LEU A 750 37.31 6.94 -22.09
CA LEU A 750 36.96 7.92 -23.12
C LEU A 750 35.64 8.63 -22.80
N LEU A 751 34.61 7.87 -22.40
CA LEU A 751 33.30 8.42 -22.01
C LEU A 751 33.41 9.37 -20.80
N ARG A 752 34.33 9.10 -19.87
CA ARG A 752 34.66 9.95 -18.71
C ARG A 752 35.64 11.09 -19.03
N GLY A 753 36.03 11.27 -20.30
CA GLY A 753 36.98 12.30 -20.72
C GLY A 753 38.45 12.07 -20.29
N ARG A 754 38.80 10.87 -19.83
CA ARG A 754 40.14 10.47 -19.35
C ARG A 754 41.03 9.95 -20.47
N HIS A 755 41.29 10.78 -21.48
CA HIS A 755 41.99 10.35 -22.71
C HIS A 755 43.39 9.75 -22.46
N GLY A 756 44.11 10.20 -21.43
CA GLY A 756 45.44 9.67 -21.10
C GLY A 756 45.40 8.26 -20.51
N GLU A 757 44.34 7.92 -19.78
CA GLU A 757 44.10 6.55 -19.29
C GLU A 757 43.65 5.63 -20.42
N ALA A 758 42.73 6.14 -21.26
CA ALA A 758 42.25 5.43 -22.44
C ALA A 758 43.40 5.06 -23.39
N GLU A 759 44.31 5.99 -23.70
CA GLU A 759 45.48 5.71 -24.56
C GLU A 759 46.38 4.61 -24.00
N ARG A 760 46.61 4.60 -22.68
CA ARG A 760 47.40 3.54 -22.04
C ARG A 760 46.74 2.18 -22.21
N ARG A 761 45.43 2.09 -21.96
CA ARG A 761 44.67 0.84 -22.10
C ARG A 761 44.61 0.36 -23.55
N PHE A 762 44.29 1.23 -24.50
CA PHE A 762 44.29 0.85 -25.91
C PHE A 762 45.68 0.47 -26.42
N SER A 763 46.74 1.14 -25.95
CA SER A 763 48.12 0.74 -26.26
C SER A 763 48.44 -0.68 -25.78
N LEU A 764 48.01 -1.04 -24.56
CA LEU A 764 48.17 -2.40 -24.02
C LEU A 764 47.35 -3.42 -24.82
N VAL A 765 46.10 -3.10 -25.18
CA VAL A 765 45.25 -3.94 -26.04
C VAL A 765 45.94 -4.20 -27.39
N CYS A 766 46.47 -3.17 -28.05
CA CYS A 766 47.18 -3.28 -29.33
C CYS A 766 48.51 -4.05 -29.24
N GLN A 767 49.15 -4.09 -28.07
CA GLN A 767 50.37 -4.86 -27.83
C GLN A 767 50.06 -6.33 -27.57
N ALA A 768 48.99 -6.62 -26.82
CA ALA A 768 48.55 -7.97 -26.50
C ALA A 768 47.85 -8.64 -27.70
N ASN A 769 47.11 -7.86 -28.50
CA ASN A 769 46.36 -8.34 -29.64
C ASN A 769 46.58 -7.46 -30.88
N GLU A 770 47.50 -7.88 -31.75
CA GLU A 770 47.84 -7.18 -33.00
C GLU A 770 46.70 -7.18 -34.04
N ARG A 771 45.63 -7.95 -33.81
CA ARG A 771 44.43 -7.98 -34.65
C ARG A 771 43.26 -7.16 -34.10
N SER A 772 43.44 -6.45 -32.98
CA SER A 772 42.37 -5.65 -32.38
C SER A 772 42.06 -4.39 -33.19
N VAL A 773 41.11 -4.50 -34.12
CA VAL A 773 40.65 -3.37 -34.96
C VAL A 773 40.10 -2.25 -34.09
N ALA A 774 39.28 -2.56 -33.08
CA ALA A 774 38.72 -1.58 -32.15
C ALA A 774 39.80 -0.89 -31.31
N GLY A 775 40.80 -1.65 -30.82
CA GLY A 775 41.94 -1.11 -30.10
C GLY A 775 42.71 -0.08 -30.94
N PHE A 776 43.08 -0.43 -32.17
CA PHE A 776 43.77 0.52 -33.06
C PHE A 776 42.88 1.71 -33.45
N PHE A 777 41.61 1.47 -33.75
CA PHE A 777 40.68 2.54 -34.14
C PHE A 777 40.53 3.59 -33.03
N LEU A 778 40.23 3.18 -31.80
CA LEU A 778 40.03 4.08 -30.65
C LEU A 778 41.33 4.75 -30.19
N ARG A 779 42.46 4.06 -30.31
CA ARG A 779 43.78 4.66 -30.09
C ARG A 779 44.08 5.79 -31.08
N GLY A 780 43.76 5.59 -32.35
CA GLY A 780 43.92 6.62 -33.38
C GLY A 780 42.95 7.80 -33.18
N TYR A 781 41.76 7.56 -32.62
CA TYR A 781 40.84 8.61 -32.20
C TYR A 781 41.48 9.52 -31.13
N VAL A 782 42.13 8.94 -30.12
CA VAL A 782 42.82 9.72 -29.08
C VAL A 782 43.94 10.59 -29.68
N ALA A 783 44.73 10.04 -30.61
CA ALA A 783 45.77 10.80 -31.31
C ALA A 783 45.19 11.95 -32.15
N TRP A 784 44.09 11.71 -32.85
CA TRP A 784 43.39 12.72 -33.65
C TRP A 784 42.85 13.85 -32.77
N GLN A 785 42.24 13.52 -31.63
CA GLN A 785 41.73 14.49 -30.67
C GLN A 785 42.84 15.33 -30.03
N ALA A 786 44.05 14.77 -29.89
CA ALA A 786 45.24 15.50 -29.43
C ALA A 786 45.84 16.43 -30.50
N GLY A 787 45.30 16.45 -31.73
CA GLY A 787 45.79 17.25 -32.85
C GLY A 787 46.95 16.61 -33.63
N ASP A 788 47.30 15.35 -33.35
CA ASP A 788 48.35 14.62 -34.07
C ASP A 788 47.76 13.84 -35.25
N ALA A 789 47.51 14.57 -36.35
CA ALA A 789 46.93 14.01 -37.56
C ALA A 789 47.83 12.97 -38.25
N GLU A 790 49.15 13.05 -38.06
CA GLU A 790 50.12 12.10 -38.64
C GLU A 790 50.08 10.77 -37.88
N ALA A 791 50.13 10.81 -36.55
CA ALA A 791 50.00 9.62 -35.72
C ALA A 791 48.61 8.97 -35.87
N ALA A 792 47.53 9.76 -35.89
CA ALA A 792 46.18 9.26 -36.11
C ALA A 792 46.06 8.49 -37.43
N ARG A 793 46.62 9.03 -38.52
CA ARG A 793 46.62 8.36 -39.84
C ARG A 793 47.45 7.08 -39.83
N ALA A 794 48.61 7.09 -39.19
CA ALA A 794 49.46 5.91 -39.09
C ALA A 794 48.80 4.78 -38.28
N ILE A 795 48.11 5.12 -37.18
CA ILE A 795 47.39 4.16 -36.34
C ILE A 795 46.13 3.64 -37.07
N LEU A 796 45.40 4.51 -37.76
CA LEU A 796 44.23 4.11 -38.57
C LEU A 796 44.63 3.15 -39.69
N GLN A 797 45.81 3.33 -40.30
CA GLN A 797 46.38 2.36 -41.24
C GLN A 797 46.59 0.99 -40.58
N ARG A 798 47.12 0.94 -39.35
CA ARG A 798 47.24 -0.32 -38.60
C ARG A 798 45.88 -0.95 -38.29
N ALA A 799 44.84 -0.16 -38.02
CA ALA A 799 43.48 -0.67 -37.86
C ALA A 799 42.95 -1.31 -39.16
N THR A 800 43.24 -0.71 -40.32
CA THR A 800 42.91 -1.29 -41.63
C THR A 800 43.70 -2.58 -41.89
N ASP A 801 44.98 -2.61 -41.56
CA ASP A 801 45.84 -3.78 -41.75
C ASP A 801 45.40 -4.93 -40.83
N ALA A 802 45.04 -4.63 -39.58
CA ALA A 802 44.51 -5.58 -38.60
C ALA A 802 43.15 -6.19 -39.05
N ARG A 803 42.36 -5.43 -39.81
CA ARG A 803 41.07 -5.87 -40.34
C ARG A 803 41.19 -6.88 -41.49
N GLY A 804 42.27 -6.84 -42.27
CA GLY A 804 42.48 -7.74 -43.42
C GLY A 804 41.50 -7.54 -44.59
N ASP A 805 41.47 -8.50 -45.54
CA ASP A 805 40.58 -8.50 -46.72
C ASP A 805 39.11 -8.89 -46.41
N GLU A 806 38.83 -9.27 -45.16
CA GLU A 806 37.48 -9.60 -44.72
C GLU A 806 36.66 -8.31 -44.54
N LYS A 807 35.72 -8.07 -45.46
CA LYS A 807 34.59 -7.16 -45.21
C LYS A 807 33.68 -7.81 -44.17
N THR A 808 34.03 -7.63 -42.90
CA THR A 808 33.28 -8.07 -41.70
C THR A 808 32.97 -9.57 -41.69
N PRO A 809 33.69 -10.39 -40.92
CA PRO A 809 33.23 -11.75 -40.68
C PRO A 809 31.99 -11.64 -39.77
N GLU A 810 30.81 -11.97 -40.29
CA GLU A 810 29.73 -12.42 -39.42
C GLU A 810 30.26 -13.63 -38.64
N GLY A 811 30.33 -13.51 -37.31
CA GLY A 811 30.76 -14.60 -36.44
C GLY A 811 32.26 -14.71 -36.14
N ALA A 812 33.10 -13.72 -36.45
CA ALA A 812 34.46 -13.70 -35.89
C ALA A 812 34.42 -13.43 -34.38
N VAL A 813 34.87 -14.44 -33.64
CA VAL A 813 35.01 -14.44 -32.19
C VAL A 813 36.03 -13.38 -31.77
N MET A 814 35.61 -12.37 -31.01
CA MET A 814 36.55 -11.65 -30.16
C MET A 814 36.85 -12.58 -28.97
N GLU A 815 38.02 -13.21 -29.02
CA GLU A 815 38.64 -14.02 -27.96
C GLU A 815 37.75 -15.11 -27.33
N GLY A 816 37.81 -16.35 -27.86
CA GLY A 816 37.39 -17.58 -27.15
C GLY A 816 36.45 -18.50 -27.94
N ASP A 817 37.01 -19.56 -28.55
CA ASP A 817 36.37 -20.72 -29.21
C ASP A 817 34.82 -20.86 -29.10
N VAL A 818 34.07 -20.25 -30.03
CA VAL A 818 32.75 -20.74 -30.47
C VAL A 818 32.55 -20.38 -31.95
N LEU A 819 32.21 -21.36 -32.80
CA LEU A 819 32.04 -21.20 -34.26
C LEU A 819 30.88 -20.29 -34.70
N THR A 820 30.08 -19.80 -33.74
CA THR A 820 28.95 -18.90 -33.95
C THR A 820 28.82 -17.99 -32.73
N ALA A 821 28.81 -16.67 -32.91
CA ALA A 821 28.51 -15.75 -31.83
C ALA A 821 27.03 -15.93 -31.42
N MET A 822 26.75 -16.26 -30.16
CA MET A 822 25.39 -16.35 -29.64
C MET A 822 24.73 -14.97 -29.49
N HIS A 823 25.50 -13.88 -29.52
CA HIS A 823 25.06 -12.50 -29.37
C HIS A 823 26.20 -11.57 -29.81
N THR A 824 25.89 -10.32 -30.15
CA THR A 824 26.94 -9.33 -30.46
C THR A 824 27.55 -8.79 -29.18
N ASP A 825 28.84 -9.06 -28.96
CA ASP A 825 29.66 -8.37 -27.95
C ASP A 825 29.85 -6.91 -28.34
N ALA A 826 28.84 -6.09 -28.08
CA ALA A 826 28.89 -4.67 -28.31
C ALA A 826 29.38 -3.98 -27.04
N THR A 827 30.61 -3.50 -27.07
CA THR A 827 31.05 -2.46 -26.15
C THR A 827 30.37 -1.13 -26.51
N PRO A 828 30.29 -0.15 -25.59
CA PRO A 828 29.58 1.12 -25.83
C PRO A 828 29.97 1.82 -27.14
N LEU A 829 31.23 1.71 -27.58
CA LEU A 829 31.74 2.35 -28.79
C LEU A 829 31.94 1.39 -29.97
N ALA A 830 31.56 0.11 -29.83
CA ALA A 830 31.73 -0.91 -30.87
C ALA A 830 31.06 -0.55 -32.20
N ALA A 831 29.93 0.18 -32.16
CA ALA A 831 29.19 0.60 -33.36
C ALA A 831 30.04 1.44 -34.32
N PHE A 832 30.93 2.30 -33.81
CA PHE A 832 31.78 3.16 -34.63
C PHE A 832 32.86 2.38 -35.38
N THR A 833 33.42 1.35 -34.73
CA THR A 833 34.38 0.46 -35.39
C THR A 833 33.70 -0.45 -36.41
N ARG A 834 32.49 -0.95 -36.10
CA ARG A 834 31.71 -1.82 -37.02
C ARG A 834 31.25 -1.10 -38.27
N THR A 835 30.79 0.15 -38.15
CA THR A 835 30.26 0.94 -39.27
C THR A 835 31.35 1.67 -40.06
N TRP A 836 32.59 1.75 -39.55
CA TRP A 836 33.71 2.33 -40.27
C TRP A 836 34.08 1.47 -41.50
N GLU A 837 34.05 2.07 -42.69
CA GLU A 837 34.30 1.35 -43.96
C GLU A 837 35.79 1.17 -44.31
N GLY A 838 36.71 1.46 -43.38
CA GLY A 838 38.14 1.34 -43.63
C GLY A 838 38.75 2.55 -44.34
N ASN A 839 38.04 3.68 -44.39
CA ASN A 839 38.59 4.92 -44.95
C ASN A 839 39.79 5.41 -44.11
N ARG A 840 40.80 5.97 -44.78
CA ARG A 840 42.10 6.35 -44.17
C ARG A 840 42.20 7.83 -43.82
N ASP A 841 41.11 8.57 -43.95
CA ASP A 841 41.04 9.99 -43.60
C ASP A 841 40.60 10.10 -42.12
N PRO A 842 41.49 10.48 -41.18
CA PRO A 842 41.14 10.56 -39.76
C PRO A 842 39.91 11.43 -39.51
N ASP A 843 39.79 12.50 -40.29
CA ASP A 843 38.71 13.48 -40.19
C ASP A 843 37.34 12.91 -40.60
N ALA A 844 37.31 11.93 -41.51
CA ALA A 844 36.09 11.23 -41.90
C ALA A 844 35.81 10.04 -40.99
N ALA A 845 36.85 9.35 -40.52
CA ALA A 845 36.74 8.18 -39.64
C ALA A 845 36.26 8.54 -38.23
N TYR A 846 36.76 9.63 -37.65
CA TYR A 846 36.58 9.92 -36.21
C TYR A 846 35.49 10.93 -35.88
N ARG A 847 35.02 11.70 -36.85
CA ARG A 847 33.99 12.73 -36.64
C ARG A 847 32.65 12.18 -36.11
N PRO A 848 32.15 11.00 -36.54
CA PRO A 848 30.96 10.41 -35.94
C PRO A 848 31.14 10.11 -34.45
N LEU A 849 32.26 9.49 -34.07
CA LEU A 849 32.60 9.17 -32.68
C LEU A 849 32.77 10.45 -31.85
N ALA A 850 33.45 11.47 -32.39
CA ALA A 850 33.64 12.76 -31.73
C ALA A 850 32.32 13.51 -31.46
N ASN A 851 31.32 13.34 -32.34
CA ASN A 851 29.99 13.93 -32.13
C ASN A 851 29.21 13.19 -31.05
N HIS A 852 29.29 11.85 -31.04
CA HIS A 852 28.66 11.03 -30.02
C HIS A 852 29.23 11.28 -28.62
N LEU A 853 30.55 11.30 -28.46
CA LEU A 853 31.20 11.59 -27.18
C LEU A 853 30.89 13.02 -26.69
N ARG A 854 30.74 14.00 -27.59
CA ARG A 854 30.31 15.36 -27.23
C ARG A 854 28.84 15.41 -26.79
N ALA A 855 27.96 14.63 -27.43
CA ALA A 855 26.57 14.54 -27.02
C ALA A 855 26.45 13.95 -25.62
N ILE A 856 27.17 12.86 -25.32
CA ILE A 856 27.22 12.25 -23.99
C ILE A 856 27.81 13.21 -22.95
N ALA A 857 28.92 13.89 -23.26
CA ALA A 857 29.50 14.86 -22.33
C ALA A 857 28.55 16.04 -22.03
N THR A 858 27.69 16.40 -23.00
CA THR A 858 26.68 17.45 -22.81
C THR A 858 25.52 16.94 -21.96
N SER A 859 25.02 15.72 -22.19
CA SER A 859 23.92 15.13 -21.42
C SER A 859 24.31 14.83 -19.98
N VAL A 860 25.52 14.31 -19.76
CA VAL A 860 26.05 14.03 -18.41
C VAL A 860 26.30 15.33 -17.63
N SER A 861 26.72 16.42 -18.29
CA SER A 861 26.92 17.73 -17.64
C SER A 861 25.62 18.49 -17.32
N THR A 862 24.48 18.10 -17.90
CA THR A 862 23.17 18.71 -17.62
C THR A 862 22.34 17.94 -16.60
N ALA A 863 22.78 16.72 -16.24
CA ALA A 863 22.15 15.86 -15.25
C ALA A 863 22.79 15.96 -13.85
N GLU A 864 23.96 16.61 -13.74
CA GLU A 864 24.53 17.16 -12.49
C GLU A 864 24.02 18.59 -12.25
#